data_AF-A0A368B8N2-F1
#
_entry.id   AF-A0A368B8N2-F1
#
_cell.length_a   1.000
_cell.length_b   1.000
_cell.length_c   1.000
_cell.angle_alpha   90.00
_cell.angle_beta   90.00
_cell.angle_gamma   90.00
#
_symmetry.space_group_name_H-M   'P 1'
#
loop_
_entity.id
_entity.type
_entity.pdbx_description
1 polymer ?
#
loop_
_entity_poly.entity_id
_entity_poly.type
_entity_poly.pdbx_seq_one_letter_code
_entity_poly.pdbx_strand_id
1 'polypeptide(L)'
;MTINKNPILLGLYIFLTVLSIQAEESILRVENKSELISAIAKLKHGTTLELAAGKWDSVEINITAKGTAEAPIEIRGSADGKTILTGRSWVGMGGQYITLQDLYFLEVEPPESKSAIVEFRDSDKRAGKNNRISDCVFESCNPKNLDRRYMWVRLYGSENRVDHNLFANQRHSGVTVQVRMEQSIAQHRIDHNHFIDRVEGNGNGFEIIQIGQSADSLKQGNCLIDSNLFERCDGETEIISNKTCSNVYRANLFIESAGTLTLRHGDNCIVEGNVFIGKGKESSGGIRVIGSGHKIRDNYFEGIYGQTGGVIVLYAGIPDSPLNGYFAADNSLIDNNILINCEGTALCLDGGYGERGRSILPEGLKISNNLIHSTSNPAVDTYSGSLANVDFIENITTIKPHQNRKHPNGIALKELTLERGASGLFDATYLDGSSAFQYSQSTPELLRRSDIGPSWHVALPPLVVLNPSQVSRVVRGDIPGLSLLLETVIDKAEKIVAQKTVYSVATNDKVPPSGDLRSYYSTGPYWWRNPETADGLPYIRRDGEFNPERDLVSDRPALHAMISDVWALTIAYQATGFEPYALFAQRLIHFWFLDESSGMLPDLNHAQAIPGITEGRGTGIIDTLVFVDLVDALRLLENSYTWPLSEQVAVKVWFDKFLNWLSKHPNGIDERMAKNNHGTAYDLQQIAIANYLGKHDLAVQIIERVKTERIPKQITPEGLQPLEFARTRSWSYCTENMEHFSRIAVIARKYGESLFDYRSENGANLLSAINYLLPHACDPKATWKGKQVTEWQSEYIYATASILSRFIENDAFSQIIDCIPRPHDALLSELMK
;
A
#
# COMPACT_ATOMS: atom_id res chain seq x y z
N MET A 1 -30.47 45.25 51.69
CA MET A 1 -31.60 46.11 52.08
C MET A 1 -32.86 45.39 51.64
N THR A 2 -33.68 45.04 52.61
CA THR A 2 -34.72 44.02 52.56
C THR A 2 -36.06 44.63 52.13
N ILE A 3 -36.94 43.79 51.58
CA ILE A 3 -38.39 43.69 51.88
C ILE A 3 -39.37 43.80 50.68
N ASN A 4 -40.02 42.64 50.46
CA ASN A 4 -41.43 42.32 50.14
C ASN A 4 -42.20 43.11 49.07
N LYS A 5 -42.67 42.42 48.02
CA LYS A 5 -43.86 41.54 47.90
C LYS A 5 -45.20 42.29 47.88
N ASN A 6 -45.83 42.32 46.71
CA ASN A 6 -47.11 41.64 46.47
C ASN A 6 -47.42 41.52 44.97
N PRO A 7 -48.36 40.64 44.56
CA PRO A 7 -48.27 39.84 43.34
C PRO A 7 -49.33 40.22 42.30
N ILE A 8 -49.18 39.70 41.08
CA ILE A 8 -50.21 39.21 40.14
C ILE A 8 -49.50 39.11 38.78
N LEU A 9 -49.18 37.88 38.35
CA LEU A 9 -49.13 37.49 36.93
C LEU A 9 -49.01 35.97 36.85
N LEU A 10 -50.17 35.35 36.72
CA LEU A 10 -50.36 33.96 36.33
C LEU A 10 -50.74 34.00 34.84
N GLY A 11 -49.84 33.58 33.95
CA GLY A 11 -50.09 33.58 32.52
C GLY A 11 -48.95 32.95 31.71
N LEU A 12 -49.18 31.73 31.24
CA LEU A 12 -48.42 30.98 30.22
C LEU A 12 -46.97 30.59 30.55
N TYR A 13 -46.83 29.56 31.38
CA TYR A 13 -45.79 28.53 31.22
C TYR A 13 -46.51 27.20 31.40
N ILE A 14 -46.77 26.45 30.32
CA ILE A 14 -47.04 25.01 30.32
C ILE A 14 -47.19 24.55 28.86
N PHE A 15 -46.43 23.51 28.49
CA PHE A 15 -46.43 22.72 27.26
C PHE A 15 -45.80 23.31 25.97
N LEU A 16 -44.47 23.40 26.00
CA LEU A 16 -43.62 23.13 24.82
C LEU A 16 -42.52 22.13 25.24
N THR A 17 -42.93 20.97 25.75
CA THR A 17 -42.07 19.78 25.72
C THR A 17 -42.13 19.25 24.30
N VAL A 18 -41.15 19.64 23.48
CA VAL A 18 -40.77 18.86 22.31
C VAL A 18 -40.41 17.48 22.86
N LEU A 19 -41.34 16.54 22.72
CA LEU A 19 -41.04 15.11 22.82
C LEU A 19 -40.09 14.81 21.66
N SER A 20 -38.79 14.95 21.91
CA SER A 20 -37.78 14.22 21.18
C SER A 20 -38.04 12.75 21.45
N ILE A 21 -38.86 12.12 20.60
CA ILE A 21 -38.94 10.67 20.50
C ILE A 21 -37.53 10.26 20.05
N GLN A 22 -36.70 9.84 20.99
CA GLN A 22 -35.56 9.00 20.65
C GLN A 22 -36.17 7.74 20.03
N ALA A 23 -36.06 7.60 18.72
CA ALA A 23 -36.34 6.33 18.07
C ALA A 23 -35.36 5.32 18.68
N GLU A 24 -35.90 4.36 19.44
CA GLU A 24 -35.11 3.26 19.97
C GLU A 24 -34.57 2.46 18.79
N GLU A 25 -33.26 2.55 18.56
CA GLU A 25 -32.54 1.83 17.51
C GLU A 25 -32.70 0.33 17.76
N SER A 26 -33.38 -0.38 16.84
CA SER A 26 -33.68 -1.78 17.06
C SER A 26 -32.57 -2.65 16.49
N ILE A 27 -31.69 -3.17 17.35
CA ILE A 27 -30.60 -4.08 16.94
C ILE A 27 -31.11 -5.53 16.88
N LEU A 28 -30.97 -6.17 15.72
CA LEU A 28 -31.24 -7.58 15.49
C LEU A 28 -29.91 -8.31 15.25
N ARG A 29 -29.46 -9.11 16.22
CA ARG A 29 -28.26 -9.94 16.07
C ARG A 29 -28.64 -11.32 15.56
N VAL A 30 -27.87 -11.82 14.59
CA VAL A 30 -28.08 -13.15 13.99
C VAL A 30 -26.77 -13.93 13.94
N GLU A 31 -26.83 -15.20 14.29
CA GLU A 31 -25.66 -16.11 14.33
C GLU A 31 -25.74 -17.20 13.26
N ASN A 32 -26.89 -17.36 12.62
CA ASN A 32 -27.10 -18.37 11.58
C ASN A 32 -28.13 -17.95 10.51
N LYS A 33 -28.18 -18.73 9.43
CA LYS A 33 -29.04 -18.45 8.26
C LYS A 33 -30.55 -18.40 8.58
N SER A 34 -31.03 -19.20 9.53
CA SER A 34 -32.46 -19.21 9.90
C SER A 34 -32.87 -17.90 10.58
N GLU A 35 -32.02 -17.43 11.49
CA GLU A 35 -32.18 -16.14 12.16
C GLU A 35 -32.08 -14.98 11.17
N LEU A 36 -31.12 -15.01 10.25
CA LEU A 36 -30.98 -14.02 9.18
C LEU A 36 -32.28 -13.87 8.37
N ILE A 37 -32.87 -14.98 7.90
CA ILE A 37 -34.15 -14.97 7.17
C ILE A 37 -35.26 -14.35 8.04
N SER A 38 -35.33 -14.74 9.31
CA SER A 38 -36.34 -14.24 10.24
C SER A 38 -36.17 -12.75 10.56
N ALA A 39 -34.94 -12.25 10.59
CA ALA A 39 -34.61 -10.85 10.86
C ALA A 39 -34.90 -9.95 9.66
N ILE A 40 -34.60 -10.41 8.43
CA ILE A 40 -34.91 -9.67 7.19
C ILE A 40 -36.42 -9.34 7.10
N ALA A 41 -37.28 -10.27 7.50
CA ALA A 41 -38.73 -10.07 7.51
C ALA A 41 -39.21 -9.00 8.52
N LYS A 42 -38.37 -8.61 9.48
CA LYS A 42 -38.67 -7.66 10.55
C LYS A 42 -38.06 -6.27 10.32
N LEU A 43 -37.28 -6.09 9.25
CA LEU A 43 -36.62 -4.83 8.96
C LEU A 43 -37.63 -3.69 8.79
N LYS A 44 -37.41 -2.61 9.53
CA LYS A 44 -38.13 -1.34 9.47
C LYS A 44 -37.11 -0.21 9.57
N HIS A 45 -37.52 1.02 9.29
CA HIS A 45 -36.65 2.20 9.48
C HIS A 45 -35.98 2.23 10.86
N GLY A 46 -34.69 2.56 10.92
CA GLY A 46 -33.88 2.58 12.14
C GLY A 46 -33.50 1.19 12.69
N THR A 47 -33.71 0.11 11.93
CA THR A 47 -33.25 -1.23 12.31
C THR A 47 -31.80 -1.47 11.89
N THR A 48 -30.99 -1.99 12.81
CA THR A 48 -29.64 -2.50 12.54
C THR A 48 -29.64 -4.02 12.63
N LEU A 49 -29.30 -4.71 11.54
CA LEU A 49 -29.12 -6.16 11.47
C LEU A 49 -27.63 -6.49 11.50
N GLU A 50 -27.19 -7.15 12.57
CA GLU A 50 -25.79 -7.54 12.80
C GLU A 50 -25.59 -9.04 12.53
N LEU A 51 -24.75 -9.37 11.57
CA LEU A 51 -24.31 -10.73 11.30
C LEU A 51 -23.07 -11.03 12.14
N ALA A 52 -23.15 -12.07 12.96
CA ALA A 52 -22.01 -12.53 13.75
C ALA A 52 -20.78 -12.86 12.88
N ALA A 53 -19.59 -12.68 13.46
CA ALA A 53 -18.33 -13.09 12.85
C ALA A 53 -18.36 -14.60 12.53
N GLY A 54 -17.87 -14.96 11.36
CA GLY A 54 -17.86 -16.33 10.86
C GLY A 54 -18.18 -16.42 9.37
N LYS A 55 -18.22 -17.65 8.87
CA LYS A 55 -18.52 -17.96 7.48
C LYS A 55 -20.03 -18.11 7.25
N TRP A 56 -20.58 -17.30 6.35
CA TRP A 56 -21.97 -17.29 5.91
C TRP A 56 -22.08 -17.84 4.49
N ASP A 57 -22.24 -19.16 4.37
CA ASP A 57 -22.28 -19.80 3.06
C ASP A 57 -23.67 -19.76 2.41
N SER A 58 -23.68 -19.33 1.14
CA SER A 58 -24.86 -19.36 0.25
C SER A 58 -26.09 -18.70 0.87
N VAL A 59 -25.95 -17.44 1.31
CA VAL A 59 -27.01 -16.64 1.94
C VAL A 59 -27.64 -15.65 0.98
N GLU A 60 -28.95 -15.41 1.14
CA GLU A 60 -29.68 -14.41 0.37
C GLU A 60 -30.17 -13.30 1.30
N ILE A 61 -29.71 -12.07 1.04
CA ILE A 61 -30.09 -10.87 1.79
C ILE A 61 -30.94 -10.00 0.86
N ASN A 62 -32.26 -10.20 0.88
CA ASN A 62 -33.19 -9.46 0.02
C ASN A 62 -33.99 -8.43 0.82
N ILE A 63 -33.72 -7.15 0.59
CA ILE A 63 -34.23 -6.05 1.40
C ILE A 63 -35.15 -5.17 0.56
N THR A 64 -36.42 -5.15 0.97
CA THR A 64 -37.47 -4.36 0.31
C THR A 64 -38.07 -3.30 1.24
N ALA A 65 -37.65 -3.30 2.51
CA ALA A 65 -38.04 -2.33 3.52
C ALA A 65 -37.49 -0.92 3.20
N LYS A 66 -38.13 0.11 3.75
CA LYS A 66 -37.75 1.51 3.52
C LYS A 66 -37.35 2.15 4.83
N GLY A 67 -36.09 2.55 4.91
CA GLY A 67 -35.60 3.49 5.91
C GLY A 67 -35.96 4.93 5.56
N THR A 68 -35.37 5.85 6.29
CA THR A 68 -35.42 7.30 6.07
C THR A 68 -34.02 7.88 6.20
N ALA A 69 -33.79 9.13 5.77
CA ALA A 69 -32.49 9.76 5.92
C ALA A 69 -32.05 9.86 7.40
N GLU A 70 -33.00 10.06 8.31
CA GLU A 70 -32.77 10.20 9.75
C GLU A 70 -32.73 8.84 10.49
N ALA A 71 -33.24 7.78 9.86
CA ALA A 71 -33.30 6.43 10.42
C ALA A 71 -33.14 5.40 9.29
N PRO A 72 -31.92 5.22 8.78
CA PRO A 72 -31.64 4.22 7.74
C PRO A 72 -31.84 2.80 8.29
N ILE A 73 -31.85 1.82 7.38
CA ILE A 73 -31.75 0.40 7.73
C ILE A 73 -30.31 -0.01 7.52
N GLU A 74 -29.65 -0.51 8.56
CA GLU A 74 -28.25 -0.92 8.48
C GLU A 74 -28.14 -2.44 8.53
N ILE A 75 -27.38 -3.02 7.61
CA ILE A 75 -27.02 -4.43 7.59
C ILE A 75 -25.50 -4.50 7.67
N ARG A 76 -24.95 -5.06 8.75
CA ARG A 76 -23.50 -5.05 8.97
C ARG A 76 -22.94 -6.38 9.43
N GLY A 77 -21.70 -6.67 9.03
CA GLY A 77 -20.88 -7.71 9.63
C GLY A 77 -20.06 -7.21 10.82
N SER A 78 -19.05 -7.99 11.21
CA SER A 78 -18.05 -7.55 12.17
C SER A 78 -17.02 -6.65 11.49
N ALA A 79 -16.78 -5.47 12.08
CA ALA A 79 -15.79 -4.49 11.61
C ALA A 79 -14.32 -4.95 11.81
N ASP A 80 -14.07 -6.25 11.93
CA ASP A 80 -12.74 -6.87 11.92
C ASP A 80 -12.55 -7.80 10.70
N GLY A 81 -13.48 -7.76 9.74
CA GLY A 81 -13.44 -8.52 8.49
C GLY A 81 -13.77 -10.00 8.62
N LYS A 82 -14.25 -10.45 9.79
CA LYS A 82 -14.52 -11.87 10.04
C LYS A 82 -15.92 -12.34 9.63
N THR A 83 -16.83 -11.46 9.23
CA THR A 83 -18.12 -11.84 8.64
C THR A 83 -17.94 -12.08 7.14
N ILE A 84 -17.69 -13.34 6.77
CA ILE A 84 -17.30 -13.74 5.42
C ILE A 84 -18.46 -14.45 4.72
N LEU A 85 -19.00 -13.84 3.67
CA LEU A 85 -19.98 -14.45 2.78
C LEU A 85 -19.26 -15.26 1.70
N THR A 86 -19.73 -16.50 1.47
CA THR A 86 -19.16 -17.41 0.46
C THR A 86 -20.26 -18.12 -0.33
N GLY A 87 -19.88 -18.92 -1.33
CA GLY A 87 -20.79 -19.81 -2.03
C GLY A 87 -21.80 -19.05 -2.89
N ARG A 88 -23.02 -19.60 -3.04
CA ARG A 88 -24.08 -19.01 -3.87
C ARG A 88 -24.83 -17.89 -3.13
N SER A 89 -24.12 -16.84 -2.75
CA SER A 89 -24.65 -15.71 -1.97
C SER A 89 -25.10 -14.55 -2.85
N TRP A 90 -26.11 -13.80 -2.41
CA TRP A 90 -26.67 -12.66 -3.15
C TRP A 90 -27.30 -11.62 -2.23
N VAL A 91 -27.18 -10.35 -2.62
CA VAL A 91 -27.84 -9.22 -1.96
C VAL A 91 -28.71 -8.45 -2.95
N GLY A 92 -29.96 -8.22 -2.58
CA GLY A 92 -30.91 -7.38 -3.31
C GLY A 92 -31.36 -6.20 -2.45
N MET A 93 -31.21 -4.97 -2.95
CA MET A 93 -31.62 -3.74 -2.25
C MET A 93 -32.67 -2.97 -3.06
N GLY A 94 -33.92 -3.45 -3.06
CA GLY A 94 -35.05 -2.79 -3.72
C GLY A 94 -35.76 -1.73 -2.88
N GLY A 95 -35.36 -1.57 -1.62
CA GLY A 95 -35.89 -0.56 -0.69
C GLY A 95 -35.25 0.82 -0.82
N GLN A 96 -35.30 1.58 0.27
CA GLN A 96 -34.72 2.93 0.34
C GLN A 96 -33.98 3.16 1.65
N TYR A 97 -32.92 3.97 1.63
CA TYR A 97 -32.11 4.27 2.81
C TYR A 97 -31.61 3.00 3.52
N ILE A 98 -31.08 2.06 2.72
CA ILE A 98 -30.46 0.83 3.20
C ILE A 98 -28.94 0.97 3.08
N THR A 99 -28.22 0.69 4.16
CA THR A 99 -26.75 0.60 4.16
C THR A 99 -26.32 -0.84 4.38
N LEU A 100 -25.52 -1.38 3.46
CA LEU A 100 -24.81 -2.66 3.61
C LEU A 100 -23.34 -2.37 3.92
N GLN A 101 -22.79 -2.88 5.02
CA GLN A 101 -21.41 -2.58 5.40
C GLN A 101 -20.68 -3.70 6.15
N ASP A 102 -19.35 -3.61 6.24
CA ASP A 102 -18.49 -4.52 7.01
C ASP A 102 -18.62 -6.01 6.64
N LEU A 103 -18.80 -6.31 5.34
CA LEU A 103 -18.92 -7.67 4.84
C LEU A 103 -17.77 -8.04 3.91
N TYR A 104 -17.32 -9.29 4.01
CA TYR A 104 -16.30 -9.86 3.13
C TYR A 104 -16.94 -10.90 2.21
N PHE A 105 -17.14 -10.55 0.95
CA PHE A 105 -17.51 -11.45 -0.13
C PHE A 105 -16.26 -12.15 -0.67
N LEU A 106 -16.06 -13.41 -0.29
CA LEU A 106 -14.91 -14.21 -0.70
C LEU A 106 -15.38 -15.36 -1.60
N GLU A 107 -14.90 -15.39 -2.84
CA GLU A 107 -15.23 -16.44 -3.81
C GLU A 107 -16.74 -16.64 -4.00
N VAL A 108 -17.51 -15.55 -3.89
CA VAL A 108 -18.96 -15.58 -4.06
C VAL A 108 -19.31 -15.68 -5.54
N GLU A 109 -20.24 -16.57 -5.86
CA GLU A 109 -20.93 -16.57 -7.14
C GLU A 109 -22.40 -16.21 -6.88
N PRO A 110 -23.03 -15.29 -7.63
CA PRO A 110 -24.47 -15.09 -7.48
C PRO A 110 -25.23 -16.34 -7.93
N PRO A 111 -26.47 -16.59 -7.45
CA PRO A 111 -27.37 -17.59 -8.03
C PRO A 111 -27.54 -17.39 -9.55
N GLU A 112 -27.80 -18.46 -10.30
CA GLU A 112 -27.89 -18.41 -11.78
C GLU A 112 -29.00 -17.48 -12.31
N SER A 113 -30.02 -17.22 -11.51
CA SER A 113 -31.10 -16.28 -11.83
C SER A 113 -30.72 -14.80 -11.66
N LYS A 114 -29.53 -14.52 -11.11
CA LYS A 114 -29.07 -13.18 -10.75
C LYS A 114 -27.91 -12.76 -11.64
N SER A 115 -27.91 -11.47 -11.96
CA SER A 115 -26.92 -10.90 -12.87
C SER A 115 -25.72 -10.27 -12.17
N ALA A 116 -25.80 -10.10 -10.85
CA ALA A 116 -24.72 -9.58 -10.03
C ALA A 116 -24.74 -10.15 -8.61
N ILE A 117 -23.65 -10.00 -7.86
CA ILE A 117 -23.56 -10.38 -6.42
C ILE A 117 -24.44 -9.45 -5.58
N VAL A 118 -24.33 -8.14 -5.83
CA VAL A 118 -25.17 -7.12 -5.22
C VAL A 118 -25.96 -6.39 -6.31
N GLU A 119 -27.28 -6.44 -6.23
CA GLU A 119 -28.19 -5.69 -7.10
C GLU A 119 -28.95 -4.64 -6.28
N PHE A 120 -28.94 -3.38 -6.71
CA PHE A 120 -29.73 -2.30 -6.10
C PHE A 120 -31.20 -2.36 -6.56
N ARG A 121 -31.77 -3.57 -6.49
CA ARG A 121 -33.16 -3.95 -6.76
C ARG A 121 -33.41 -5.33 -6.16
N ASP A 122 -34.67 -5.69 -5.91
CA ASP A 122 -35.05 -7.07 -5.62
C ASP A 122 -35.68 -7.78 -6.83
N SER A 123 -36.26 -7.00 -7.74
CA SER A 123 -36.98 -7.45 -8.93
C SER A 123 -36.95 -6.37 -10.01
N ASP A 124 -37.31 -6.73 -11.25
CA ASP A 124 -37.35 -5.79 -12.40
C ASP A 124 -38.35 -4.63 -12.22
N LYS A 125 -39.21 -4.68 -11.19
CA LYS A 125 -40.23 -3.65 -10.92
C LYS A 125 -39.87 -2.72 -9.77
N ARG A 126 -38.79 -3.00 -9.03
CA ARG A 126 -38.48 -2.30 -7.79
C ARG A 126 -36.97 -2.08 -7.67
N ALA A 127 -36.55 -0.94 -8.22
CA ALA A 127 -35.21 -0.41 -8.08
C ALA A 127 -35.05 0.37 -6.76
N GLY A 128 -33.87 0.25 -6.18
CA GLY A 128 -33.50 0.92 -4.93
C GLY A 128 -33.20 2.40 -5.12
N LYS A 129 -33.42 3.19 -4.05
CA LYS A 129 -33.14 4.61 -4.02
C LYS A 129 -32.47 5.01 -2.70
N ASN A 130 -31.43 5.86 -2.73
CA ASN A 130 -30.71 6.27 -1.52
C ASN A 130 -30.14 5.09 -0.71
N ASN A 131 -29.78 3.99 -1.36
CA ASN A 131 -29.11 2.86 -0.73
C ASN A 131 -27.59 3.02 -0.85
N ARG A 132 -26.84 2.40 0.06
CA ARG A 132 -25.38 2.49 0.17
C ARG A 132 -24.77 1.11 0.39
N ILE A 133 -23.62 0.87 -0.24
CA ILE A 133 -22.68 -0.18 0.17
C ILE A 133 -21.36 0.48 0.58
N SER A 134 -20.91 0.19 1.81
CA SER A 134 -19.71 0.78 2.41
C SER A 134 -18.81 -0.28 3.02
N ASP A 135 -17.50 -0.06 3.11
CA ASP A 135 -16.60 -0.87 3.92
C ASP A 135 -16.73 -2.39 3.68
N CYS A 136 -16.94 -2.80 2.43
CA CYS A 136 -17.03 -4.21 2.06
C CYS A 136 -15.82 -4.64 1.21
N VAL A 137 -15.45 -5.91 1.31
CA VAL A 137 -14.42 -6.53 0.46
C VAL A 137 -15.08 -7.51 -0.51
N PHE A 138 -14.78 -7.39 -1.80
CA PHE A 138 -15.07 -8.39 -2.81
C PHE A 138 -13.75 -8.93 -3.33
N GLU A 139 -13.45 -10.18 -3.02
CA GLU A 139 -12.19 -10.80 -3.42
C GLU A 139 -12.43 -12.10 -4.16
N SER A 140 -11.80 -12.23 -5.32
CA SER A 140 -11.76 -13.48 -6.09
C SER A 140 -13.14 -14.10 -6.33
N CYS A 141 -14.20 -13.27 -6.38
CA CYS A 141 -15.58 -13.66 -6.66
C CYS A 141 -15.75 -14.01 -8.14
N ASN A 142 -15.07 -15.09 -8.54
CA ASN A 142 -14.93 -15.57 -9.90
C ASN A 142 -15.71 -16.88 -10.04
N PRO A 143 -16.41 -17.11 -11.15
CA PRO A 143 -17.04 -18.39 -11.40
C PRO A 143 -16.02 -19.49 -11.59
N LYS A 144 -16.39 -20.73 -11.23
CA LYS A 144 -15.61 -21.91 -11.61
C LYS A 144 -15.37 -22.02 -13.12
N ASN A 145 -16.34 -21.58 -13.93
CA ASN A 145 -16.20 -21.41 -15.37
C ASN A 145 -16.13 -19.91 -15.72
N LEU A 146 -14.96 -19.43 -16.13
CA LEU A 146 -14.69 -18.02 -16.45
C LEU A 146 -15.52 -17.45 -17.62
N ASP A 147 -16.18 -18.29 -18.43
CA ASP A 147 -17.10 -17.84 -19.46
C ASP A 147 -18.44 -17.34 -18.88
N ARG A 148 -18.75 -17.68 -17.62
CA ARG A 148 -19.98 -17.23 -16.95
C ARG A 148 -19.87 -15.73 -16.64
N ARG A 149 -20.75 -14.94 -17.25
CA ARG A 149 -20.80 -13.48 -17.07
C ARG A 149 -21.72 -13.07 -15.91
N TYR A 150 -21.22 -12.25 -15.00
CA TYR A 150 -22.00 -11.50 -14.01
C TYR A 150 -21.22 -10.28 -13.51
N MET A 151 -21.89 -9.33 -12.88
CA MET A 151 -21.27 -8.14 -12.29
C MET A 151 -21.05 -8.35 -10.79
N TRP A 152 -20.15 -7.61 -10.17
CA TRP A 152 -20.05 -7.65 -8.71
C TRP A 152 -21.12 -6.77 -8.08
N VAL A 153 -21.21 -5.52 -8.52
CA VAL A 153 -22.24 -4.57 -8.08
C VAL A 153 -23.00 -4.03 -9.29
N ARG A 154 -24.33 -4.04 -9.21
CA ARG A 154 -25.20 -3.48 -10.25
C ARG A 154 -26.19 -2.49 -9.66
N LEU A 155 -26.01 -1.24 -10.04
CA LEU A 155 -26.82 -0.10 -9.63
C LEU A 155 -28.03 0.06 -10.55
N TYR A 156 -29.18 0.32 -9.94
CA TYR A 156 -30.46 0.66 -10.56
C TYR A 156 -31.05 1.86 -9.80
N GLY A 157 -32.15 2.44 -10.29
CA GLY A 157 -32.88 3.47 -9.55
C GLY A 157 -32.09 4.77 -9.47
N SER A 158 -32.14 5.49 -8.34
CA SER A 158 -31.46 6.80 -8.24
C SER A 158 -30.80 7.05 -6.90
N GLU A 159 -29.83 7.98 -6.87
CA GLU A 159 -29.23 8.52 -5.63
C GLU A 159 -28.55 7.48 -4.72
N ASN A 160 -28.22 6.31 -5.25
CA ASN A 160 -27.45 5.28 -4.54
C ASN A 160 -25.94 5.60 -4.46
N ARG A 161 -25.25 5.01 -3.48
CA ARG A 161 -23.82 5.18 -3.22
C ARG A 161 -23.05 3.85 -3.11
N VAL A 162 -21.86 3.80 -3.67
CA VAL A 162 -20.89 2.69 -3.53
C VAL A 162 -19.59 3.31 -3.06
N ASP A 163 -19.20 3.10 -1.80
CA ASP A 163 -18.01 3.77 -1.27
C ASP A 163 -17.16 2.97 -0.29
N HIS A 164 -15.87 3.31 -0.13
CA HIS A 164 -14.96 2.63 0.81
C HIS A 164 -14.92 1.09 0.66
N ASN A 165 -15.12 0.57 -0.55
CA ASN A 165 -15.06 -0.88 -0.80
C ASN A 165 -13.73 -1.28 -1.45
N LEU A 166 -13.30 -2.52 -1.22
CA LEU A 166 -12.21 -3.16 -1.96
C LEU A 166 -12.80 -4.15 -2.98
N PHE A 167 -12.42 -4.02 -4.24
CA PHE A 167 -12.74 -4.96 -5.31
C PHE A 167 -11.44 -5.52 -5.89
N ALA A 168 -11.10 -6.76 -5.55
CA ALA A 168 -9.80 -7.36 -5.83
C ALA A 168 -9.89 -8.68 -6.63
N ASN A 169 -9.10 -8.79 -7.70
CA ASN A 169 -8.87 -10.04 -8.43
C ASN A 169 -10.12 -10.61 -9.17
N GLN A 170 -10.87 -9.75 -9.86
CA GLN A 170 -11.89 -10.18 -10.82
C GLN A 170 -11.24 -10.67 -12.14
N ARG A 171 -11.61 -11.87 -12.61
CA ARG A 171 -10.96 -12.55 -13.75
C ARG A 171 -11.91 -12.97 -14.88
N HIS A 172 -13.20 -12.72 -14.74
CA HIS A 172 -14.21 -13.11 -15.73
C HIS A 172 -14.89 -11.89 -16.36
N SER A 173 -15.57 -12.11 -17.49
CA SER A 173 -16.36 -11.06 -18.14
C SER A 173 -17.55 -10.64 -17.27
N GLY A 174 -17.88 -9.36 -17.34
CA GLY A 174 -18.86 -8.70 -16.47
C GLY A 174 -18.24 -7.53 -15.74
N VAL A 175 -18.84 -6.35 -15.89
CA VAL A 175 -18.32 -5.11 -15.30
C VAL A 175 -18.25 -5.23 -13.77
N THR A 176 -17.23 -4.67 -13.11
CA THR A 176 -17.14 -4.73 -11.64
C THR A 176 -18.31 -3.98 -11.01
N VAL A 177 -18.49 -2.70 -11.37
CA VAL A 177 -19.60 -1.85 -10.96
C VAL A 177 -20.34 -1.30 -12.18
N GLN A 178 -21.58 -1.71 -12.39
CA GLN A 178 -22.39 -1.26 -13.53
C GLN A 178 -23.61 -0.45 -13.10
N VAL A 179 -23.80 0.72 -13.70
CA VAL A 179 -25.06 1.50 -13.61
C VAL A 179 -25.98 1.15 -14.77
N ARG A 180 -27.21 0.76 -14.45
CA ARG A 180 -28.28 0.51 -15.41
C ARG A 180 -29.24 1.70 -15.47
N MET A 181 -29.61 2.09 -16.69
CA MET A 181 -30.47 3.24 -16.96
C MET A 181 -31.91 2.81 -17.29
N GLU A 182 -32.65 2.35 -16.28
CA GLU A 182 -34.10 2.09 -16.39
C GLU A 182 -34.93 3.33 -16.01
N GLN A 183 -34.29 4.25 -15.29
CA GLN A 183 -34.74 5.56 -14.87
C GLN A 183 -34.34 6.65 -15.89
N SER A 184 -34.97 7.83 -15.78
CA SER A 184 -34.63 9.00 -16.60
C SER A 184 -33.32 9.65 -16.18
N ILE A 185 -33.02 9.68 -14.87
CA ILE A 185 -31.80 10.24 -14.28
C ILE A 185 -31.33 9.34 -13.13
N ALA A 186 -30.03 9.01 -13.07
CA ALA A 186 -29.47 8.12 -12.06
C ALA A 186 -28.96 8.85 -10.80
N GLN A 187 -28.08 9.83 -10.93
CA GLN A 187 -27.50 10.57 -9.79
C GLN A 187 -26.80 9.68 -8.74
N HIS A 188 -26.12 8.62 -9.16
CA HIS A 188 -25.35 7.78 -8.24
C HIS A 188 -24.01 8.40 -7.88
N ARG A 189 -23.46 8.01 -6.73
CA ARG A 189 -22.08 8.33 -6.35
C ARG A 189 -21.26 7.06 -6.15
N ILE A 190 -20.06 7.01 -6.72
CA ILE A 190 -19.10 5.91 -6.55
C ILE A 190 -17.80 6.53 -6.09
N ASP A 191 -17.41 6.34 -4.83
CA ASP A 191 -16.31 7.10 -4.24
C ASP A 191 -15.45 6.36 -3.21
N HIS A 192 -14.16 6.71 -3.07
CA HIS A 192 -13.25 6.11 -2.09
C HIS A 192 -13.11 4.57 -2.18
N ASN A 193 -13.40 3.97 -3.34
CA ASN A 193 -13.22 2.54 -3.54
C ASN A 193 -11.81 2.22 -4.05
N HIS A 194 -11.30 1.05 -3.68
CA HIS A 194 -10.08 0.46 -4.24
C HIS A 194 -10.46 -0.64 -5.24
N PHE A 195 -10.14 -0.43 -6.51
CA PHE A 195 -10.21 -1.45 -7.55
C PHE A 195 -8.79 -1.93 -7.84
N ILE A 196 -8.52 -3.23 -7.65
CA ILE A 196 -7.16 -3.76 -7.76
C ILE A 196 -7.09 -5.11 -8.49
N ASP A 197 -6.04 -5.28 -9.28
CA ASP A 197 -5.63 -6.56 -9.89
C ASP A 197 -6.72 -7.19 -10.75
N ARG A 198 -7.31 -6.40 -11.65
CA ARG A 198 -8.15 -6.95 -12.72
C ARG A 198 -7.29 -7.29 -13.91
N VAL A 199 -7.04 -8.58 -14.13
CA VAL A 199 -6.22 -9.07 -15.24
C VAL A 199 -6.88 -8.87 -16.60
N GLU A 200 -6.06 -8.81 -17.65
CA GLU A 200 -6.51 -8.70 -19.04
C GLU A 200 -7.52 -9.78 -19.42
N GLY A 201 -8.62 -9.33 -20.02
CA GLY A 201 -9.70 -10.16 -20.53
C GLY A 201 -9.50 -10.60 -21.97
N ASN A 202 -10.37 -11.50 -22.42
CA ASN A 202 -10.36 -12.04 -23.78
C ASN A 202 -11.35 -11.33 -24.73
N GLY A 203 -11.77 -10.10 -24.40
CA GLY A 203 -12.71 -9.33 -25.21
C GLY A 203 -13.42 -8.22 -24.42
N ASN A 204 -14.61 -7.85 -24.91
CA ASN A 204 -15.44 -6.79 -24.31
C ASN A 204 -16.14 -7.26 -23.03
N GLY A 205 -16.39 -6.33 -22.11
CA GLY A 205 -17.11 -6.60 -20.87
C GLY A 205 -16.18 -6.73 -19.67
N PHE A 206 -14.93 -6.27 -19.78
CA PHE A 206 -13.95 -6.33 -18.72
C PHE A 206 -13.73 -4.95 -18.04
N GLU A 207 -14.67 -4.02 -18.22
CA GLU A 207 -14.58 -2.68 -17.63
C GLU A 207 -14.75 -2.69 -16.10
N ILE A 208 -14.01 -1.84 -15.38
CA ILE A 208 -14.19 -1.69 -13.93
C ILE A 208 -15.53 -1.00 -13.64
N ILE A 209 -15.73 0.18 -14.24
CA ILE A 209 -16.97 0.96 -14.08
C ILE A 209 -17.62 1.16 -15.44
N GLN A 210 -18.92 0.90 -15.55
CA GLN A 210 -19.70 1.23 -16.74
C GLN A 210 -20.99 1.98 -16.37
N ILE A 211 -21.24 3.13 -17.00
CA ILE A 211 -22.42 3.96 -16.71
C ILE A 211 -23.36 4.02 -17.92
N GLY A 212 -24.39 3.16 -17.89
CA GLY A 212 -25.34 2.99 -18.98
C GLY A 212 -24.84 2.10 -20.11
N GLN A 213 -25.61 2.05 -21.20
CA GLN A 213 -25.26 1.36 -22.44
C GLN A 213 -25.39 2.31 -23.64
N SER A 214 -25.00 1.85 -24.83
CA SER A 214 -25.11 2.65 -26.06
C SER A 214 -26.51 3.19 -26.32
N ALA A 215 -27.55 2.41 -26.02
CA ALA A 215 -28.95 2.83 -26.17
C ALA A 215 -29.35 3.95 -25.18
N ASP A 216 -28.55 4.18 -24.14
CA ASP A 216 -28.77 5.18 -23.10
C ASP A 216 -27.94 6.44 -23.33
N SER A 217 -27.22 6.55 -24.45
CA SER A 217 -26.26 7.62 -24.72
C SER A 217 -26.81 9.03 -24.55
N LEU A 218 -28.10 9.25 -24.81
CA LEU A 218 -28.76 10.56 -24.65
C LEU A 218 -29.45 10.76 -23.28
N LYS A 219 -29.45 9.73 -22.41
CA LYS A 219 -30.01 9.83 -21.06
C LYS A 219 -29.05 10.57 -20.14
N GLN A 220 -29.62 11.24 -19.15
CA GLN A 220 -28.85 11.95 -18.12
C GLN A 220 -28.37 10.95 -17.07
N GLY A 221 -27.06 10.76 -16.94
CA GLY A 221 -26.49 10.00 -15.84
C GLY A 221 -26.48 10.82 -14.56
N ASN A 222 -25.87 12.01 -14.61
CA ASN A 222 -25.62 12.89 -13.46
C ASN A 222 -24.90 12.19 -12.29
N CYS A 223 -24.15 11.13 -12.58
CA CYS A 223 -23.39 10.38 -11.59
C CYS A 223 -22.09 11.12 -11.26
N LEU A 224 -21.64 10.97 -10.01
CA LEU A 224 -20.35 11.45 -9.53
C LEU A 224 -19.47 10.23 -9.21
N ILE A 225 -18.27 10.22 -9.80
CA ILE A 225 -17.29 9.15 -9.63
C ILE A 225 -16.04 9.84 -9.13
N ASP A 226 -15.82 9.81 -7.82
CA ASP A 226 -14.81 10.65 -7.18
C ASP A 226 -13.91 9.93 -6.20
N SER A 227 -12.63 10.29 -6.15
CA SER A 227 -11.68 9.76 -5.17
C SER A 227 -11.57 8.23 -5.15
N ASN A 228 -11.67 7.54 -6.29
CA ASN A 228 -11.42 6.09 -6.35
C ASN A 228 -9.99 5.79 -6.78
N LEU A 229 -9.42 4.71 -6.26
CA LEU A 229 -8.12 4.16 -6.67
C LEU A 229 -8.31 2.99 -7.63
N PHE A 230 -7.74 3.09 -8.82
CA PHE A 230 -7.66 2.04 -9.83
C PHE A 230 -6.21 1.59 -9.96
N GLU A 231 -5.88 0.40 -9.49
CA GLU A 231 -4.51 -0.10 -9.42
C GLU A 231 -4.40 -1.43 -10.18
N ARG A 232 -3.56 -1.48 -11.23
CA ARG A 232 -3.44 -2.67 -12.11
C ARG A 232 -4.80 -3.18 -12.61
N CYS A 233 -5.63 -2.23 -13.04
CA CYS A 233 -6.91 -2.49 -13.69
C CYS A 233 -6.70 -2.65 -15.20
N ASP A 234 -6.43 -3.88 -15.64
CA ASP A 234 -5.97 -4.21 -16.98
C ASP A 234 -7.01 -4.94 -17.83
N GLY A 235 -8.25 -5.02 -17.33
CA GLY A 235 -9.30 -5.87 -17.88
C GLY A 235 -9.52 -5.70 -19.39
N GLU A 236 -9.59 -4.46 -19.86
CA GLU A 236 -9.66 -4.11 -21.27
C GLU A 236 -9.31 -2.63 -21.50
N THR A 237 -9.44 -2.14 -22.74
CA THR A 237 -9.17 -0.75 -23.10
C THR A 237 -9.97 0.27 -22.28
N GLU A 238 -11.17 -0.06 -21.81
CA GLU A 238 -12.02 0.82 -21.00
C GLU A 238 -11.96 0.43 -19.51
N ILE A 239 -11.14 1.10 -18.68
CA ILE A 239 -11.24 0.97 -17.21
C ILE A 239 -12.58 1.54 -16.76
N ILE A 240 -12.87 2.75 -17.23
CA ILE A 240 -14.16 3.42 -17.06
C ILE A 240 -14.79 3.59 -18.43
N SER A 241 -16.05 3.17 -18.56
CA SER A 241 -16.86 3.30 -19.76
C SER A 241 -18.10 4.15 -19.48
N ASN A 242 -18.02 5.45 -19.79
CA ASN A 242 -19.15 6.37 -19.71
C ASN A 242 -20.05 6.22 -20.94
N LYS A 243 -21.35 5.96 -20.74
CA LYS A 243 -22.31 5.80 -21.83
C LYS A 243 -23.60 6.61 -21.62
N THR A 244 -23.53 7.70 -20.86
CA THR A 244 -24.64 8.63 -20.55
C THR A 244 -24.11 10.06 -20.41
N CYS A 245 -25.00 11.05 -20.42
CA CYS A 245 -24.65 12.47 -20.35
C CYS A 245 -24.39 12.96 -18.91
N SER A 246 -23.64 14.07 -18.82
CA SER A 246 -23.56 14.92 -17.62
C SER A 246 -22.97 14.25 -16.37
N ASN A 247 -22.16 13.20 -16.54
CA ASN A 247 -21.44 12.58 -15.43
C ASN A 247 -20.16 13.37 -15.09
N VAL A 248 -19.70 13.24 -13.84
CA VAL A 248 -18.49 13.88 -13.33
C VAL A 248 -17.53 12.81 -12.83
N TYR A 249 -16.29 12.86 -13.33
CA TYR A 249 -15.17 12.00 -12.90
C TYR A 249 -14.11 12.89 -12.27
N ARG A 250 -13.98 12.84 -10.94
CA ARG A 250 -13.17 13.78 -10.18
C ARG A 250 -12.14 13.12 -9.29
N ALA A 251 -10.91 13.62 -9.25
CA ALA A 251 -9.91 13.22 -8.24
C ALA A 251 -9.69 11.70 -8.10
N ASN A 252 -9.91 10.93 -9.17
CA ASN A 252 -9.60 9.51 -9.17
C ASN A 252 -8.10 9.31 -9.44
N LEU A 253 -7.52 8.25 -8.87
CA LEU A 253 -6.12 7.89 -9.03
C LEU A 253 -6.02 6.58 -9.82
N PHE A 254 -5.29 6.59 -10.94
CA PHE A 254 -5.01 5.42 -11.76
C PHE A 254 -3.52 5.10 -11.67
N ILE A 255 -3.18 3.93 -11.13
CA ILE A 255 -1.80 3.46 -10.96
C ILE A 255 -1.60 2.20 -11.79
N GLU A 256 -0.59 2.21 -12.66
CA GLU A 256 -0.13 1.04 -13.41
C GLU A 256 -1.31 0.26 -14.06
N SER A 257 -2.31 0.96 -14.60
CA SER A 257 -3.51 0.34 -15.15
C SER A 257 -3.51 0.40 -16.67
N ALA A 258 -3.67 -0.76 -17.31
CA ALA A 258 -3.66 -0.91 -18.76
C ALA A 258 -5.05 -0.66 -19.36
N GLY A 259 -5.46 0.60 -19.39
CA GLY A 259 -6.77 1.01 -19.85
C GLY A 259 -6.92 2.52 -19.88
N THR A 260 -8.09 3.00 -20.28
CA THR A 260 -8.43 4.43 -20.35
C THR A 260 -9.66 4.76 -19.51
N LEU A 261 -9.75 6.03 -19.09
CA LEU A 261 -11.05 6.63 -18.79
C LEU A 261 -11.68 7.02 -20.13
N THR A 262 -12.68 6.24 -20.57
CA THR A 262 -13.35 6.48 -21.85
C THR A 262 -14.71 7.15 -21.64
N LEU A 263 -14.85 8.35 -22.21
CA LEU A 263 -16.13 8.95 -22.56
C LEU A 263 -16.65 8.30 -23.83
N ARG A 264 -17.31 7.14 -23.70
CA ARG A 264 -17.59 6.24 -24.85
C ARG A 264 -18.81 6.69 -25.63
N HIS A 265 -19.84 7.12 -24.91
CA HIS A 265 -21.04 7.77 -25.42
C HIS A 265 -21.56 8.80 -24.42
N GLY A 266 -22.47 9.66 -24.87
CA GLY A 266 -23.08 10.73 -24.07
C GLY A 266 -22.24 11.99 -24.04
N ASP A 267 -22.88 13.10 -23.70
CA ASP A 267 -22.35 14.46 -23.86
C ASP A 267 -22.22 15.18 -22.52
N ASN A 268 -21.51 16.31 -22.51
CA ASN A 268 -21.42 17.24 -21.39
C ASN A 268 -20.83 16.66 -20.08
N CYS A 269 -20.04 15.59 -20.17
CA CYS A 269 -19.30 15.04 -19.03
C CYS A 269 -18.11 15.93 -18.62
N ILE A 270 -17.75 15.85 -17.34
CA ILE A 270 -16.58 16.54 -16.76
C ILE A 270 -15.59 15.49 -16.26
N VAL A 271 -14.33 15.63 -16.65
CA VAL A 271 -13.20 14.81 -16.16
C VAL A 271 -12.16 15.77 -15.58
N GLU A 272 -12.07 15.83 -14.25
CA GLU A 272 -11.26 16.84 -13.58
C GLU A 272 -10.45 16.37 -12.37
N GLY A 273 -9.23 16.90 -12.21
CA GLY A 273 -8.41 16.61 -11.03
C GLY A 273 -7.92 15.17 -10.93
N ASN A 274 -8.08 14.33 -11.96
CA ASN A 274 -7.69 12.92 -11.91
C ASN A 274 -6.17 12.79 -12.13
N VAL A 275 -5.57 11.78 -11.51
CA VAL A 275 -4.14 11.50 -11.55
C VAL A 275 -3.93 10.13 -12.21
N PHE A 276 -3.09 10.07 -13.24
CA PHE A 276 -2.73 8.85 -13.95
C PHE A 276 -1.21 8.64 -13.88
N ILE A 277 -0.76 7.61 -13.17
CA ILE A 277 0.65 7.22 -13.08
C ILE A 277 0.81 5.85 -13.75
N GLY A 278 1.26 5.86 -15.01
CA GLY A 278 1.43 4.65 -15.81
C GLY A 278 2.68 3.85 -15.49
N LYS A 279 3.73 4.49 -14.93
CA LYS A 279 5.06 3.91 -14.69
C LYS A 279 5.65 3.17 -15.91
N GLY A 280 5.33 3.61 -17.11
CA GLY A 280 5.77 2.99 -18.36
C GLY A 280 5.12 1.64 -18.64
N LYS A 281 4.06 1.25 -17.92
CA LYS A 281 3.34 0.01 -18.20
C LYS A 281 2.76 0.05 -19.62
N GLU A 282 3.07 -0.97 -20.41
CA GLU A 282 2.51 -1.13 -21.75
C GLU A 282 0.99 -1.05 -21.70
N SER A 283 0.41 -0.38 -22.70
CA SER A 283 -1.02 -0.17 -22.77
C SER A 283 -1.61 0.58 -21.57
N SER A 284 -0.83 1.31 -20.77
CA SER A 284 -1.41 2.35 -19.90
C SER A 284 -1.97 3.48 -20.76
N GLY A 285 -3.20 3.89 -20.46
CA GLY A 285 -3.95 4.89 -21.22
C GLY A 285 -4.32 6.10 -20.37
N GLY A 286 -4.63 7.20 -21.05
CA GLY A 286 -5.18 8.40 -20.41
C GLY A 286 -6.69 8.51 -20.60
N ILE A 287 -7.12 9.58 -21.26
CA ILE A 287 -8.53 9.90 -21.48
C ILE A 287 -8.88 9.75 -22.95
N ARG A 288 -9.94 9.01 -23.22
CA ARG A 288 -10.54 8.88 -24.55
C ARG A 288 -11.87 9.63 -24.60
N VAL A 289 -12.03 10.54 -25.57
CA VAL A 289 -13.16 11.48 -25.67
C VAL A 289 -13.95 11.24 -26.96
N ILE A 290 -15.23 10.94 -26.83
CA ILE A 290 -16.22 10.76 -27.91
C ILE A 290 -17.50 11.46 -27.45
N GLY A 291 -18.16 12.21 -28.33
CA GLY A 291 -19.32 13.04 -27.97
C GLY A 291 -18.95 14.49 -27.71
N SER A 292 -19.96 15.33 -27.45
CA SER A 292 -19.81 16.79 -27.49
C SER A 292 -19.84 17.44 -26.10
N GLY A 293 -19.20 18.61 -25.99
CA GLY A 293 -19.35 19.52 -24.85
C GLY A 293 -18.61 19.09 -23.58
N HIS A 294 -17.61 18.21 -23.70
CA HIS A 294 -16.87 17.69 -22.56
C HIS A 294 -15.90 18.73 -21.98
N LYS A 295 -15.60 18.59 -20.68
CA LYS A 295 -14.55 19.37 -20.01
C LYS A 295 -13.52 18.41 -19.42
N ILE A 296 -12.29 18.50 -19.90
CA ILE A 296 -11.15 17.70 -19.47
C ILE A 296 -10.13 18.68 -18.88
N ARG A 297 -10.09 18.79 -17.55
CA ARG A 297 -9.29 19.85 -16.91
C ARG A 297 -8.58 19.47 -15.64
N ASP A 298 -7.48 20.15 -15.32
CA ASP A 298 -6.75 19.96 -14.06
C ASP A 298 -6.32 18.49 -13.84
N ASN A 299 -6.19 17.67 -14.90
CA ASN A 299 -5.74 16.27 -14.75
C ASN A 299 -4.22 16.18 -14.86
N TYR A 300 -3.62 15.23 -14.16
CA TYR A 300 -2.18 14.96 -14.16
C TYR A 300 -1.88 13.58 -14.74
N PHE A 301 -0.93 13.49 -15.65
CA PHE A 301 -0.49 12.27 -16.30
C PHE A 301 1.03 12.12 -16.18
N GLU A 302 1.48 10.94 -15.80
CA GLU A 302 2.90 10.63 -15.64
C GLU A 302 3.21 9.23 -16.17
N GLY A 303 4.16 9.13 -17.10
CA GLY A 303 4.66 7.83 -17.55
C GLY A 303 3.61 6.95 -18.21
N ILE A 304 2.63 7.54 -18.90
CA ILE A 304 1.58 6.83 -19.65
C ILE A 304 2.14 6.35 -20.98
N TYR A 305 1.78 5.14 -21.42
CA TYR A 305 2.29 4.56 -22.68
C TYR A 305 1.52 5.03 -23.94
N GLY A 306 0.29 5.52 -23.76
CA GLY A 306 -0.53 6.05 -24.84
C GLY A 306 -1.41 5.00 -25.51
N GLN A 307 -2.01 4.08 -24.74
CA GLN A 307 -3.00 3.11 -25.22
C GLN A 307 -4.12 3.85 -25.96
N THR A 308 -4.27 3.62 -27.28
CA THR A 308 -5.11 4.36 -28.26
C THR A 308 -4.46 5.49 -29.06
N GLY A 309 -3.12 5.62 -29.01
CA GLY A 309 -2.34 6.53 -29.85
C GLY A 309 -2.01 7.87 -29.21
N GLY A 310 -2.45 8.10 -27.97
CA GLY A 310 -2.10 9.29 -27.21
C GLY A 310 -2.58 9.28 -25.77
N VAL A 311 -2.33 10.38 -25.06
CA VAL A 311 -2.72 10.56 -23.64
C VAL A 311 -4.14 11.09 -23.54
N ILE A 312 -4.45 12.21 -24.22
CA ILE A 312 -5.81 12.71 -24.37
C ILE A 312 -6.18 12.57 -25.85
N VAL A 313 -7.15 11.70 -26.14
CA VAL A 313 -7.51 11.32 -27.51
C VAL A 313 -8.94 11.74 -27.83
N LEU A 314 -9.08 12.73 -28.71
CA LEU A 314 -10.35 13.23 -29.23
C LEU A 314 -10.69 12.48 -30.52
N TYR A 315 -11.77 11.72 -30.49
CA TYR A 315 -12.12 10.81 -31.58
C TYR A 315 -12.93 11.47 -32.68
N ALA A 316 -12.66 11.01 -33.90
CA ALA A 316 -13.47 11.28 -35.08
C ALA A 316 -14.83 10.55 -35.00
N GLY A 317 -15.86 11.17 -35.59
CA GLY A 317 -17.23 10.69 -35.67
C GLY A 317 -17.57 10.00 -36.99
N ILE A 318 -18.66 9.24 -36.95
CA ILE A 318 -19.31 8.64 -38.13
C ILE A 318 -20.41 9.62 -38.60
N PRO A 319 -20.52 9.91 -39.91
CA PRO A 319 -21.67 10.64 -40.46
C PRO A 319 -23.00 10.01 -40.07
N ASP A 320 -23.95 10.81 -39.59
CA ASP A 320 -25.25 10.36 -39.09
C ASP A 320 -25.14 9.17 -38.12
N SER A 321 -24.18 9.24 -37.20
CA SER A 321 -23.82 8.12 -36.32
C SER A 321 -25.04 7.56 -35.58
N PRO A 322 -25.25 6.23 -35.58
CA PRO A 322 -26.23 5.61 -34.68
C PRO A 322 -25.79 5.75 -33.21
N LEU A 323 -26.72 5.53 -32.26
CA LEU A 323 -26.44 5.64 -30.81
C LEU A 323 -25.32 4.71 -30.32
N ASN A 324 -25.09 3.59 -30.99
CA ASN A 324 -23.98 2.66 -30.71
C ASN A 324 -22.71 2.92 -31.54
N GLY A 325 -22.72 3.97 -32.37
CA GLY A 325 -21.59 4.42 -33.17
C GLY A 325 -20.62 5.32 -32.41
N TYR A 326 -20.07 6.30 -33.12
CA TYR A 326 -19.10 7.28 -32.62
C TYR A 326 -19.54 8.66 -33.09
N PHE A 327 -19.87 9.53 -32.14
CA PHE A 327 -20.05 10.96 -32.38
C PHE A 327 -18.69 11.65 -32.29
N ALA A 328 -18.44 12.66 -33.12
CA ALA A 328 -17.18 13.41 -33.07
C ALA A 328 -17.06 14.12 -31.71
N ALA A 329 -15.81 14.33 -31.28
CA ALA A 329 -15.49 14.89 -29.97
C ALA A 329 -15.67 16.43 -29.89
N ASP A 330 -16.82 16.94 -30.34
CA ASP A 330 -17.00 18.36 -30.65
C ASP A 330 -17.12 19.25 -29.41
N ASN A 331 -16.89 20.55 -29.57
CA ASN A 331 -17.14 21.60 -28.58
C ASN A 331 -16.52 21.32 -27.19
N SER A 332 -15.42 20.58 -27.15
CA SER A 332 -14.79 20.12 -25.92
C SER A 332 -13.68 21.08 -25.46
N LEU A 333 -13.57 21.23 -24.14
CA LEU A 333 -12.54 22.01 -23.47
C LEU A 333 -11.47 21.09 -22.88
N ILE A 334 -10.22 21.30 -23.28
CA ILE A 334 -9.04 20.63 -22.73
C ILE A 334 -8.18 21.70 -22.07
N ASP A 335 -8.30 21.84 -20.75
CA ASP A 335 -7.75 22.99 -20.04
C ASP A 335 -6.86 22.57 -18.88
N ASN A 336 -5.68 23.15 -18.75
CA ASN A 336 -4.90 23.06 -17.52
C ASN A 336 -4.54 21.61 -17.12
N ASN A 337 -4.21 20.74 -18.09
CA ASN A 337 -3.72 19.39 -17.81
C ASN A 337 -2.18 19.36 -17.83
N ILE A 338 -1.58 18.52 -16.98
CA ILE A 338 -0.13 18.30 -16.93
C ILE A 338 0.19 16.90 -17.43
N LEU A 339 1.05 16.79 -18.43
CA LEU A 339 1.50 15.54 -19.01
C LEU A 339 3.03 15.46 -18.91
N ILE A 340 3.55 14.55 -18.09
CA ILE A 340 4.97 14.36 -17.82
C ILE A 340 5.43 12.99 -18.33
N ASN A 341 6.45 12.98 -19.20
CA ASN A 341 7.14 11.77 -19.66
C ASN A 341 6.19 10.66 -20.15
N CYS A 342 5.11 11.06 -20.82
CA CYS A 342 4.20 10.13 -21.48
C CYS A 342 4.75 9.75 -22.87
N GLU A 343 4.36 8.58 -23.36
CA GLU A 343 4.60 8.06 -24.70
C GLU A 343 3.30 8.16 -25.55
N GLY A 344 3.45 8.06 -26.88
CA GLY A 344 2.37 8.39 -27.84
C GLY A 344 2.10 9.88 -27.93
N THR A 345 1.16 10.34 -28.76
CA THR A 345 0.86 11.78 -28.91
C THR A 345 0.25 12.35 -27.63
N ALA A 346 0.73 13.50 -27.14
CA ALA A 346 0.15 14.11 -25.93
C ALA A 346 -1.34 14.48 -26.15
N LEU A 347 -1.64 15.20 -27.23
CA LEU A 347 -2.99 15.58 -27.64
C LEU A 347 -3.33 15.03 -29.05
N CYS A 348 -4.10 13.95 -29.13
CA CYS A 348 -4.49 13.36 -30.41
C CYS A 348 -5.87 13.89 -30.83
N LEU A 349 -5.92 14.68 -31.91
CA LEU A 349 -7.14 15.40 -32.34
C LEU A 349 -7.91 14.70 -33.48
N ASP A 350 -7.45 13.53 -33.90
CA ASP A 350 -7.98 12.76 -35.03
C ASP A 350 -8.14 11.28 -34.69
N GLY A 351 -8.41 10.97 -33.42
CA GLY A 351 -8.50 9.59 -32.92
C GLY A 351 -9.43 8.71 -33.75
N GLY A 352 -8.88 7.63 -34.31
CA GLY A 352 -9.64 6.66 -35.13
C GLY A 352 -10.14 7.20 -36.48
N TYR A 353 -9.70 8.38 -36.94
CA TYR A 353 -10.08 8.92 -38.24
C TYR A 353 -9.67 7.96 -39.39
N GLY A 354 -10.56 7.77 -40.36
CA GLY A 354 -10.36 6.86 -41.49
C GLY A 354 -10.67 5.39 -41.18
N GLU A 355 -10.98 5.06 -39.93
CA GLU A 355 -11.31 3.70 -39.51
C GLU A 355 -12.81 3.52 -39.26
N ARG A 356 -13.34 2.33 -39.56
CA ARG A 356 -14.73 1.92 -39.21
C ARG A 356 -15.81 2.96 -39.61
N GLY A 357 -15.60 3.67 -40.71
CA GLY A 357 -16.52 4.68 -41.23
C GLY A 357 -16.43 6.05 -40.54
N ARG A 358 -15.45 6.27 -39.66
CA ARG A 358 -15.20 7.57 -39.05
C ARG A 358 -14.54 8.52 -40.05
N SER A 359 -15.24 9.59 -40.40
CA SER A 359 -14.78 10.59 -41.38
C SER A 359 -15.12 12.03 -40.99
N ILE A 360 -15.71 12.24 -39.81
CA ILE A 360 -15.96 13.57 -39.25
C ILE A 360 -14.87 13.86 -38.21
N LEU A 361 -14.03 14.84 -38.46
CA LEU A 361 -13.04 15.29 -37.49
C LEU A 361 -13.72 16.15 -36.39
N PRO A 362 -13.22 16.16 -35.16
CA PRO A 362 -13.71 17.04 -34.11
C PRO A 362 -13.67 18.52 -34.51
N GLU A 363 -14.68 19.29 -34.09
CA GLU A 363 -14.74 20.74 -34.29
C GLU A 363 -15.05 21.53 -33.00
N GLY A 364 -14.73 22.83 -33.01
CA GLY A 364 -15.03 23.73 -31.88
C GLY A 364 -14.19 23.45 -30.63
N LEU A 365 -12.99 22.90 -30.80
CA LEU A 365 -12.12 22.52 -29.69
C LEU A 365 -11.44 23.75 -29.10
N LYS A 366 -11.41 23.83 -27.76
CA LYS A 366 -10.59 24.81 -27.03
C LYS A 366 -9.55 24.08 -26.19
N ILE A 367 -8.28 24.34 -26.46
CA ILE A 367 -7.14 23.71 -25.80
C ILE A 367 -6.30 24.79 -25.13
N SER A 368 -6.35 24.87 -23.81
CA SER A 368 -5.73 25.97 -23.07
C SER A 368 -4.87 25.52 -21.89
N ASN A 369 -3.80 26.28 -21.59
CA ASN A 369 -3.01 26.16 -20.36
C ASN A 369 -2.42 24.78 -20.06
N ASN A 370 -2.34 23.88 -21.04
CA ASN A 370 -1.78 22.54 -20.80
C ASN A 370 -0.25 22.61 -20.75
N LEU A 371 0.37 21.84 -19.85
CA LEU A 371 1.82 21.66 -19.74
C LEU A 371 2.20 20.26 -20.22
N ILE A 372 3.03 20.20 -21.26
CA ILE A 372 3.50 18.94 -21.83
C ILE A 372 5.02 18.90 -21.71
N HIS A 373 5.53 17.99 -20.89
CA HIS A 373 6.96 17.78 -20.70
C HIS A 373 7.33 16.36 -21.08
N SER A 374 8.41 16.20 -21.83
CA SER A 374 9.03 14.89 -22.01
C SER A 374 10.55 14.99 -22.04
N THR A 375 11.21 14.07 -21.33
CA THR A 375 12.65 13.80 -21.45
C THR A 375 12.96 12.65 -22.41
N SER A 376 11.95 11.96 -22.97
CA SER A 376 12.14 10.81 -23.86
C SER A 376 12.62 11.21 -25.26
N ASN A 377 13.44 10.35 -25.87
CA ASN A 377 13.99 10.50 -27.21
C ASN A 377 13.76 9.21 -28.01
N PRO A 378 13.06 9.24 -29.17
CA PRO A 378 12.52 10.43 -29.83
C PRO A 378 11.36 11.04 -29.05
N ALA A 379 11.29 12.37 -29.10
CA ALA A 379 10.25 13.11 -28.42
C ALA A 379 8.88 12.79 -29.03
N VAL A 380 7.89 12.65 -28.15
CA VAL A 380 6.46 12.58 -28.45
C VAL A 380 5.99 13.80 -29.23
N ASP A 381 5.08 13.65 -30.19
CA ASP A 381 4.40 14.80 -30.76
C ASP A 381 3.50 15.48 -29.71
N THR A 382 3.65 16.80 -29.57
CA THR A 382 2.79 17.61 -28.68
C THR A 382 1.32 17.48 -29.09
N TYR A 383 1.05 17.35 -30.39
CA TYR A 383 -0.29 17.12 -30.92
C TYR A 383 -0.24 16.37 -32.27
N SER A 384 -1.36 15.75 -32.66
CA SER A 384 -1.59 15.20 -34.01
C SER A 384 -2.97 15.60 -34.53
N GLY A 385 -3.20 15.42 -35.84
CA GLY A 385 -4.49 15.67 -36.47
C GLY A 385 -4.70 17.08 -37.02
N SER A 386 -5.94 17.36 -37.41
CA SER A 386 -6.33 18.63 -38.02
C SER A 386 -6.31 19.78 -37.00
N LEU A 387 -5.77 20.92 -37.42
CA LEU A 387 -5.80 22.17 -36.67
C LEU A 387 -6.99 23.06 -37.04
N ALA A 388 -7.81 22.65 -38.00
CA ALA A 388 -8.99 23.42 -38.39
C ALA A 388 -9.98 23.45 -37.22
N ASN A 389 -10.43 24.64 -36.82
CA ASN A 389 -11.41 24.86 -35.75
C ASN A 389 -10.93 24.44 -34.35
N VAL A 390 -9.63 24.59 -34.09
CA VAL A 390 -9.02 24.36 -32.77
C VAL A 390 -8.38 25.66 -32.27
N ASP A 391 -8.81 26.12 -31.11
CA ASP A 391 -8.24 27.29 -30.44
C ASP A 391 -7.20 26.86 -29.40
N PHE A 392 -5.92 27.09 -29.70
CA PHE A 392 -4.83 26.92 -28.73
C PHE A 392 -4.57 28.22 -27.99
N ILE A 393 -4.52 28.16 -26.65
CA ILE A 393 -4.32 29.34 -25.79
C ILE A 393 -3.34 29.00 -24.66
N GLU A 394 -2.19 29.67 -24.63
CA GLU A 394 -1.24 29.62 -23.49
C GLU A 394 -0.78 28.21 -23.07
N ASN A 395 -0.70 27.26 -24.00
CA ASN A 395 -0.14 25.94 -23.73
C ASN A 395 1.40 26.01 -23.72
N ILE A 396 2.02 25.16 -22.91
CA ILE A 396 3.47 25.07 -22.76
C ILE A 396 3.93 23.67 -23.13
N THR A 397 5.02 23.58 -23.89
CA THR A 397 5.69 22.31 -24.18
C THR A 397 7.20 22.45 -24.02
N THR A 398 7.87 21.38 -23.61
CA THR A 398 9.35 21.27 -23.70
C THR A 398 9.80 20.54 -24.97
N ILE A 399 8.84 20.04 -25.75
CA ILE A 399 9.09 19.19 -26.91
C ILE A 399 9.28 20.04 -28.17
N LYS A 400 10.42 19.84 -28.85
CA LYS A 400 10.71 20.48 -30.14
C LYS A 400 9.84 19.85 -31.25
N PRO A 401 9.26 20.64 -32.15
CA PRO A 401 8.46 20.12 -33.26
C PRO A 401 9.31 19.32 -34.27
N HIS A 402 8.73 18.29 -34.88
CA HIS A 402 9.39 17.51 -35.94
C HIS A 402 9.69 18.34 -37.20
N GLN A 403 10.84 18.07 -37.84
CA GLN A 403 11.21 18.48 -39.20
C GLN A 403 10.93 19.96 -39.55
N ASN A 404 11.61 20.91 -38.88
CA ASN A 404 11.54 22.36 -39.17
C ASN A 404 10.12 22.98 -39.12
N ARG A 405 9.12 22.29 -38.57
CA ARG A 405 7.79 22.86 -38.33
C ARG A 405 7.85 23.82 -37.14
N LYS A 406 6.87 24.72 -37.06
CA LYS A 406 6.62 25.53 -35.86
C LYS A 406 5.38 24.99 -35.17
N HIS A 407 5.37 25.07 -33.84
CA HIS A 407 4.14 24.89 -33.09
C HIS A 407 3.10 25.95 -33.51
N PRO A 408 1.79 25.61 -33.49
CA PRO A 408 0.73 26.57 -33.76
C PRO A 408 0.76 27.71 -32.74
N ASN A 409 0.17 28.86 -33.12
CA ASN A 409 0.00 29.98 -32.19
C ASN A 409 -0.77 29.50 -30.95
N GLY A 410 -0.31 29.88 -29.75
CA GLY A 410 -0.90 29.43 -28.49
C GLY A 410 -0.25 28.17 -27.88
N ILE A 411 0.79 27.61 -28.51
CA ILE A 411 1.70 26.63 -27.90
C ILE A 411 3.12 27.21 -27.85
N ALA A 412 3.67 27.40 -26.65
CA ALA A 412 5.00 27.95 -26.42
C ALA A 412 6.01 26.86 -26.04
N LEU A 413 7.16 26.87 -26.70
CA LEU A 413 8.32 26.06 -26.28
C LEU A 413 9.02 26.73 -25.10
N LYS A 414 9.17 26.02 -23.97
CA LYS A 414 9.83 26.51 -22.75
C LYS A 414 10.79 25.47 -22.18
N GLU A 415 11.78 25.92 -21.43
CA GLU A 415 12.65 25.05 -20.63
C GLU A 415 12.14 25.03 -19.18
N LEU A 416 12.13 23.84 -18.58
CA LEU A 416 11.55 23.57 -17.27
C LEU A 416 12.43 22.61 -16.47
N THR A 417 12.39 22.76 -15.16
CA THR A 417 12.90 21.78 -14.18
C THR A 417 11.75 21.07 -13.49
N LEU A 418 11.90 19.77 -13.25
CA LEU A 418 10.91 18.92 -12.57
C LEU A 418 11.51 18.35 -11.28
N GLU A 419 10.79 18.50 -10.18
CA GLU A 419 11.12 17.86 -8.91
C GLU A 419 9.82 17.32 -8.29
N ARG A 420 9.85 16.14 -7.63
CA ARG A 420 8.67 15.69 -6.90
C ARG A 420 8.45 16.56 -5.66
N GLY A 421 7.29 17.18 -5.60
CA GLY A 421 6.85 18.00 -4.47
C GLY A 421 6.28 17.19 -3.32
N ALA A 422 5.76 17.90 -2.31
CA ALA A 422 5.10 17.29 -1.15
C ALA A 422 3.76 16.61 -1.48
N SER A 423 3.16 16.89 -2.65
CA SER A 423 1.98 16.18 -3.15
C SER A 423 2.29 14.76 -3.65
N GLY A 424 3.59 14.43 -3.79
CA GLY A 424 4.06 13.22 -4.46
C GLY A 424 4.03 13.32 -6.00
N LEU A 425 3.51 14.41 -6.57
CA LEU A 425 3.53 14.69 -8.01
C LEU A 425 4.72 15.58 -8.39
N PHE A 426 5.07 15.65 -9.67
CA PHE A 426 6.13 16.55 -10.14
C PHE A 426 5.64 18.01 -10.14
N ASP A 427 6.38 18.87 -9.44
CA ASP A 427 6.31 20.32 -9.56
C ASP A 427 7.17 20.75 -10.76
N ALA A 428 6.58 21.55 -11.64
CA ALA A 428 7.27 22.14 -12.77
C ALA A 428 7.63 23.60 -12.49
N THR A 429 8.90 23.94 -12.61
CA THR A 429 9.42 25.28 -12.40
C THR A 429 10.13 25.79 -13.65
N TYR A 430 10.00 27.09 -13.93
CA TYR A 430 10.86 27.76 -14.87
C TYR A 430 12.28 27.86 -14.31
N LEU A 431 13.26 28.14 -15.18
CA LEU A 431 14.66 28.29 -14.78
C LEU A 431 14.92 29.43 -13.77
N ASP A 432 13.98 30.38 -13.65
CA ASP A 432 14.04 31.45 -12.64
C ASP A 432 13.44 31.04 -11.28
N GLY A 433 12.99 29.79 -11.14
CA GLY A 433 12.40 29.22 -9.95
C GLY A 433 10.90 29.50 -9.76
N SER A 434 10.27 30.26 -10.66
CA SER A 434 8.82 30.48 -10.60
C SER A 434 8.04 29.23 -11.06
N SER A 435 6.83 29.03 -10.51
CA SER A 435 5.99 27.90 -10.91
C SER A 435 5.61 28.02 -12.38
N ALA A 436 5.80 26.93 -13.13
CA ALA A 436 5.42 26.86 -14.54
C ALA A 436 3.92 26.59 -14.74
N PHE A 437 3.21 26.32 -13.65
CA PHE A 437 1.84 25.87 -13.70
C PHE A 437 1.06 26.27 -12.43
N GLN A 438 -0.24 26.50 -12.58
CA GLN A 438 -1.15 26.71 -11.45
C GLN A 438 -2.51 26.10 -11.76
N TYR A 439 -3.06 25.30 -10.84
CA TYR A 439 -4.36 24.67 -11.01
C TYR A 439 -5.51 25.68 -10.97
N SER A 440 -6.53 25.49 -11.81
CA SER A 440 -7.62 26.45 -12.00
C SER A 440 -8.71 26.36 -10.92
N GLN A 441 -8.83 25.17 -10.29
CA GLN A 441 -9.84 24.86 -9.27
C GLN A 441 -9.20 24.17 -8.06
N SER A 442 -8.53 23.04 -8.27
CA SER A 442 -7.95 22.22 -7.22
C SER A 442 -6.68 21.53 -7.70
N THR A 443 -5.63 21.58 -6.88
CA THR A 443 -4.41 20.79 -7.10
C THR A 443 -4.73 19.30 -6.98
N PRO A 444 -4.43 18.47 -8.01
CA PRO A 444 -4.46 17.03 -7.90
C PRO A 444 -3.49 16.57 -6.81
N GLU A 445 -3.93 15.61 -6.03
CA GLU A 445 -3.15 15.00 -4.96
C GLU A 445 -3.25 13.49 -5.10
N LEU A 446 -2.22 12.78 -4.62
CA LEU A 446 -2.30 11.33 -4.47
C LEU A 446 -3.31 11.00 -3.36
N LEU A 447 -4.24 10.09 -3.67
CA LEU A 447 -5.19 9.60 -2.68
C LEU A 447 -4.46 8.84 -1.58
N ARG A 448 -4.65 9.23 -0.32
CA ARG A 448 -4.08 8.51 0.81
C ARG A 448 -4.70 7.13 0.90
N ARG A 449 -3.88 6.09 0.97
CA ARG A 449 -4.39 4.70 1.10
C ARG A 449 -5.25 4.49 2.35
N SER A 450 -5.06 5.30 3.40
CA SER A 450 -5.89 5.28 4.62
C SER A 450 -7.34 5.71 4.38
N ASP A 451 -7.59 6.49 3.33
CA ASP A 451 -8.89 7.09 3.04
C ASP A 451 -9.64 6.29 1.97
N ILE A 452 -9.08 5.16 1.51
CA ILE A 452 -9.56 4.37 0.37
C ILE A 452 -9.78 2.92 0.79
N GLY A 453 -10.89 2.33 0.35
CA GLY A 453 -11.26 0.96 0.70
C GLY A 453 -11.78 0.83 2.13
N PRO A 454 -11.92 -0.41 2.63
CA PRO A 454 -12.53 -0.66 3.93
C PRO A 454 -11.62 -0.21 5.08
N SER A 455 -12.17 0.55 6.02
CA SER A 455 -11.44 1.03 7.19
C SER A 455 -10.81 -0.09 8.03
N TRP A 456 -11.41 -1.28 8.04
CA TRP A 456 -10.95 -2.47 8.76
C TRP A 456 -10.03 -3.38 7.93
N HIS A 457 -9.57 -2.96 6.76
CA HIS A 457 -8.72 -3.79 5.88
C HIS A 457 -7.52 -3.01 5.32
N VAL A 458 -6.30 -3.39 5.73
CA VAL A 458 -5.05 -2.91 5.09
C VAL A 458 -4.44 -4.05 4.31
N ALA A 459 -4.37 -3.92 2.98
CA ALA A 459 -3.71 -4.90 2.12
C ALA A 459 -2.18 -4.77 2.26
N LEU A 460 -1.55 -5.75 2.91
CA LEU A 460 -0.10 -5.78 3.10
C LEU A 460 0.54 -6.87 2.22
N PRO A 461 1.75 -6.64 1.69
CA PRO A 461 2.48 -7.65 0.94
C PRO A 461 2.96 -8.77 1.88
N PRO A 462 3.38 -9.93 1.35
CA PRO A 462 4.01 -10.96 2.16
C PRO A 462 5.26 -10.42 2.86
N LEU A 463 5.20 -10.34 4.19
CA LEU A 463 6.31 -9.93 5.06
C LEU A 463 7.23 -11.12 5.39
N VAL A 464 8.47 -10.86 5.76
CA VAL A 464 9.53 -11.81 6.10
C VAL A 464 9.44 -12.21 7.58
N VAL A 465 9.47 -11.26 8.51
CA VAL A 465 9.45 -11.52 9.97
C VAL A 465 8.21 -10.95 10.64
N LEU A 466 7.81 -9.72 10.27
CA LEU A 466 6.62 -9.07 10.80
C LEU A 466 5.35 -9.92 10.58
N ASN A 467 4.37 -9.75 11.46
CA ASN A 467 3.04 -10.36 11.30
C ASN A 467 2.12 -9.38 10.56
N PRO A 468 1.71 -9.68 9.31
CA PRO A 468 0.86 -8.77 8.54
C PRO A 468 -0.44 -8.39 9.27
N SER A 469 -1.10 -9.34 9.94
CA SER A 469 -2.34 -9.08 10.67
C SER A 469 -2.13 -8.12 11.83
N GLN A 470 -1.00 -8.25 12.54
CA GLN A 470 -0.67 -7.37 13.65
C GLN A 470 -0.24 -5.99 13.17
N VAL A 471 0.56 -5.91 12.09
CA VAL A 471 0.91 -4.64 11.45
C VAL A 471 -0.35 -3.89 11.06
N SER A 472 -1.27 -4.55 10.36
CA SER A 472 -2.57 -4.00 9.93
C SER A 472 -3.35 -3.41 11.12
N ARG A 473 -3.48 -4.15 12.23
CA ARG A 473 -4.18 -3.68 13.43
C ARG A 473 -3.48 -2.49 14.09
N VAL A 474 -2.16 -2.51 14.18
CA VAL A 474 -1.39 -1.43 14.81
C VAL A 474 -1.50 -0.15 14.00
N VAL A 475 -1.29 -0.22 12.68
CA VAL A 475 -1.30 0.98 11.83
C VAL A 475 -2.69 1.62 11.72
N ARG A 476 -3.76 0.84 11.94
CA ARG A 476 -5.13 1.35 12.08
C ARG A 476 -5.45 1.94 13.46
N GLY A 477 -4.60 1.73 14.46
CA GLY A 477 -4.86 2.16 15.83
C GLY A 477 -5.81 1.25 16.61
N ASP A 478 -6.02 0.00 16.18
CA ASP A 478 -6.96 -0.95 16.80
C ASP A 478 -6.49 -1.45 18.19
N ILE A 479 -5.26 -1.12 18.59
CA ILE A 479 -4.63 -1.61 19.82
C ILE A 479 -4.32 -0.42 20.73
N PRO A 480 -5.20 -0.10 21.72
CA PRO A 480 -5.12 1.11 22.54
C PRO A 480 -3.78 1.36 23.26
N GLY A 481 -3.00 0.31 23.53
CA GLY A 481 -1.68 0.42 24.17
C GLY A 481 -0.51 0.66 23.20
N LEU A 482 -0.73 0.56 21.88
CA LEU A 482 0.30 0.71 20.85
C LEU A 482 0.16 2.00 20.05
N SER A 483 -1.01 2.66 20.08
CA SER A 483 -1.23 3.92 19.36
C SER A 483 -0.22 5.01 19.76
N LEU A 484 0.14 5.14 21.05
CA LEU A 484 1.15 6.11 21.49
C LEU A 484 2.56 5.81 20.96
N LEU A 485 2.91 4.52 20.85
CA LEU A 485 4.19 4.12 20.24
C LEU A 485 4.19 4.42 18.74
N LEU A 486 3.06 4.20 18.07
CA LEU A 486 2.89 4.54 16.66
C LEU A 486 2.98 6.06 16.43
N GLU A 487 2.32 6.86 17.26
CA GLU A 487 2.42 8.34 17.23
C GLU A 487 3.87 8.80 17.36
N THR A 488 4.65 8.21 18.28
CA THR A 488 6.09 8.53 18.44
C THR A 488 6.89 8.24 17.16
N VAL A 489 6.53 7.18 16.43
CA VAL A 489 7.15 6.84 15.15
C VAL A 489 6.74 7.80 14.03
N ILE A 490 5.48 8.24 14.01
CA ILE A 490 4.99 9.26 13.07
C ILE A 490 5.70 10.60 13.34
N ASP A 491 5.80 11.04 14.58
CA ASP A 491 6.54 12.25 14.97
C ASP A 491 8.02 12.19 14.56
N LYS A 492 8.63 10.99 14.63
CA LYS A 492 9.99 10.78 14.13
C LYS A 492 10.03 10.94 12.61
N ALA A 493 9.09 10.32 11.87
CA ALA A 493 9.00 10.41 10.42
C ALA A 493 8.83 11.87 9.94
N GLU A 494 7.97 12.65 10.60
CA GLU A 494 7.80 14.09 10.33
C GLU A 494 9.12 14.86 10.44
N LYS A 495 9.86 14.64 11.53
CA LYS A 495 11.18 15.27 11.74
C LYS A 495 12.18 14.87 10.66
N ILE A 496 12.21 13.60 10.27
CA ILE A 496 13.10 13.10 9.21
C ILE A 496 12.79 13.81 7.88
N VAL A 497 11.52 13.87 7.47
CA VAL A 497 11.11 14.56 6.22
C VAL A 497 11.44 16.05 6.28
N ALA A 498 11.28 16.70 7.43
CA ALA A 498 11.62 18.12 7.60
C ALA A 498 13.13 18.39 7.52
N GLN A 499 13.96 17.52 8.12
CA GLN A 499 15.41 17.67 8.14
C GLN A 499 16.08 17.32 6.82
N LYS A 500 15.48 16.42 6.02
CA LYS A 500 15.99 15.97 4.71
C LYS A 500 17.42 15.43 4.74
N THR A 501 17.85 14.83 5.86
CA THR A 501 19.20 14.24 6.00
C THR A 501 19.29 12.95 5.20
N VAL A 502 20.36 12.77 4.41
CA VAL A 502 20.67 11.54 3.67
C VAL A 502 21.91 10.85 4.26
N TYR A 503 22.02 9.54 4.07
CA TYR A 503 23.11 8.71 4.60
C TYR A 503 23.86 8.01 3.48
N SER A 504 25.18 7.87 3.61
CA SER A 504 26.01 7.08 2.70
C SER A 504 27.34 6.69 3.35
N VAL A 505 27.88 5.53 2.96
CA VAL A 505 29.25 5.10 3.30
C VAL A 505 30.33 6.06 2.78
N ALA A 506 30.05 6.76 1.68
CA ALA A 506 31.01 7.64 1.00
C ALA A 506 31.03 9.08 1.55
N THR A 507 30.22 9.38 2.57
CA THR A 507 30.11 10.74 3.14
C THR A 507 30.94 10.94 4.41
N ASN A 508 31.53 9.88 4.94
CA ASN A 508 32.46 9.99 6.06
C ASN A 508 33.84 10.47 5.56
N ASP A 509 34.55 11.29 6.35
CA ASP A 509 35.93 11.74 6.09
C ASP A 509 36.99 10.60 6.13
N LYS A 510 36.55 9.34 6.03
CA LYS A 510 37.34 8.13 6.24
C LYS A 510 37.69 7.53 4.89
N VAL A 511 38.92 7.05 4.76
CA VAL A 511 39.35 6.28 3.60
C VAL A 511 39.45 4.81 4.01
N PRO A 512 38.58 3.92 3.50
CA PRO A 512 38.68 2.50 3.79
C PRO A 512 39.99 1.93 3.21
N PRO A 513 40.48 0.77 3.69
CA PRO A 513 41.73 0.18 3.20
C PRO A 513 41.76 -0.07 1.68
N SER A 514 40.61 -0.27 1.05
CA SER A 514 40.47 -0.41 -0.40
C SER A 514 40.79 0.88 -1.20
N GLY A 515 40.73 2.05 -0.57
CA GLY A 515 40.79 3.36 -1.23
C GLY A 515 39.49 3.76 -1.96
N ASP A 516 38.47 2.89 -2.00
CA ASP A 516 37.16 3.17 -2.58
C ASP A 516 36.16 3.54 -1.48
N LEU A 517 35.72 4.80 -1.45
CA LEU A 517 34.79 5.35 -0.44
C LEU A 517 33.43 4.63 -0.39
N ARG A 518 33.09 3.83 -1.40
CA ARG A 518 31.87 3.02 -1.41
C ARG A 518 32.01 1.68 -0.67
N SER A 519 33.23 1.34 -0.23
CA SER A 519 33.49 0.13 0.56
C SER A 519 33.05 0.34 2.01
N TYR A 520 32.17 -0.50 2.52
CA TYR A 520 31.76 -0.44 3.92
C TYR A 520 32.93 -0.73 4.87
N TYR A 521 33.14 0.16 5.83
CA TYR A 521 34.21 0.04 6.82
C TYR A 521 33.68 0.11 8.25
N SER A 522 34.17 -0.78 9.11
CA SER A 522 33.96 -0.67 10.55
C SER A 522 35.12 -1.30 11.34
N THR A 523 35.20 -1.01 12.63
CA THR A 523 36.18 -1.66 13.54
C THR A 523 35.52 -2.55 14.58
N GLY A 524 36.28 -3.53 15.09
CA GLY A 524 35.76 -4.45 16.11
C GLY A 524 35.45 -3.74 17.45
N PRO A 525 34.29 -3.98 18.10
CA PRO A 525 33.85 -3.22 19.28
C PRO A 525 34.70 -3.33 20.53
N TYR A 526 35.45 -4.42 20.65
CA TYR A 526 36.18 -4.77 21.87
C TYR A 526 37.70 -4.65 21.69
N TRP A 527 38.15 -3.91 20.68
CA TRP A 527 39.56 -3.76 20.35
C TRP A 527 40.03 -2.35 20.67
N TRP A 528 41.06 -2.26 21.50
CA TRP A 528 41.58 -1.01 22.05
C TRP A 528 43.03 -0.81 21.66
N ARG A 529 43.46 0.46 21.59
CA ARG A 529 44.89 0.78 21.44
C ARG A 529 45.71 0.07 22.50
N ASN A 530 46.84 -0.50 22.08
CA ASN A 530 47.77 -1.15 22.98
C ASN A 530 48.58 -0.09 23.74
N PRO A 531 48.42 0.06 25.06
CA PRO A 531 49.18 1.04 25.82
C PRO A 531 50.68 0.70 25.92
N GLU A 532 51.07 -0.52 25.55
CA GLU A 532 52.46 -1.00 25.61
C GLU A 532 53.29 -0.63 24.36
N THR A 533 52.67 -0.06 23.31
CA THR A 533 53.36 0.33 22.07
C THR A 533 53.20 1.82 21.78
N ALA A 534 54.20 2.40 21.11
CA ALA A 534 54.26 3.84 20.86
C ALA A 534 53.18 4.34 19.87
N ASP A 535 52.75 3.47 18.95
CA ASP A 535 51.71 3.74 17.95
C ASP A 535 50.33 3.19 18.36
N GLY A 536 50.25 2.46 19.48
CA GLY A 536 49.04 1.82 19.96
C GLY A 536 48.64 0.56 19.19
N LEU A 537 49.52 0.01 18.34
CA LEU A 537 49.28 -1.18 17.52
C LEU A 537 50.11 -2.40 17.98
N PRO A 538 49.70 -3.63 17.64
CA PRO A 538 48.35 -3.99 17.20
C PRO A 538 47.34 -3.76 18.33
N TYR A 539 46.07 -3.49 18.00
CA TYR A 539 45.03 -3.34 19.02
C TYR A 539 44.89 -4.62 19.87
N ILE A 540 44.48 -4.47 21.13
CA ILE A 540 44.27 -5.57 22.08
C ILE A 540 42.79 -5.74 22.43
N ARG A 541 42.36 -7.00 22.63
CA ARG A 541 40.95 -7.34 22.89
C ARG A 541 40.60 -7.21 24.38
N ARG A 542 39.50 -6.53 24.69
CA ARG A 542 38.88 -6.42 26.03
C ARG A 542 37.39 -6.81 25.96
N ASP A 543 37.07 -8.07 26.24
CA ASP A 543 35.72 -8.62 25.97
C ASP A 543 34.63 -7.98 26.84
N GLY A 544 33.62 -7.38 26.19
CA GLY A 544 32.54 -6.66 26.86
C GLY A 544 32.87 -5.21 27.23
N GLU A 545 34.11 -4.74 27.01
CA GLU A 545 34.50 -3.34 27.17
C GLU A 545 34.46 -2.63 25.81
N PHE A 546 33.42 -1.83 25.61
CA PHE A 546 33.14 -1.15 24.35
C PHE A 546 34.12 0.00 24.08
N ASN A 547 34.86 -0.05 22.95
CA ASN A 547 35.69 1.06 22.48
C ASN A 547 34.83 2.09 21.72
N PRO A 548 34.61 3.31 22.25
CA PRO A 548 33.81 4.33 21.56
C PRO A 548 34.44 4.85 20.27
N GLU A 549 35.76 4.68 20.08
CA GLU A 549 36.45 5.03 18.82
C GLU A 549 35.80 4.32 17.62
N ARG A 550 35.25 3.11 17.82
CA ARG A 550 34.60 2.34 16.75
C ARG A 550 33.59 3.19 15.99
N ASP A 551 32.66 3.82 16.70
CA ASP A 551 31.55 4.51 16.05
C ASP A 551 32.01 5.80 15.36
N LEU A 552 33.08 6.43 15.85
CA LEU A 552 33.71 7.58 15.21
C LEU A 552 34.41 7.20 13.90
N VAL A 553 34.95 5.98 13.79
CA VAL A 553 35.74 5.52 12.64
C VAL A 553 35.03 4.48 11.76
N SER A 554 33.74 4.19 11.99
CA SER A 554 32.97 3.19 11.23
C SER A 554 31.77 3.79 10.50
N ASP A 555 31.27 3.11 9.48
CA ASP A 555 30.01 3.43 8.78
C ASP A 555 28.78 2.84 9.51
N ARG A 556 29.01 1.97 10.49
CA ARG A 556 27.97 1.30 11.28
C ARG A 556 26.92 2.26 11.87
N PRO A 557 27.27 3.41 12.49
CA PRO A 557 26.24 4.33 12.99
C PRO A 557 25.36 4.90 11.88
N ALA A 558 25.94 5.26 10.72
CA ALA A 558 25.19 5.77 9.58
C ALA A 558 24.26 4.71 8.98
N LEU A 559 24.72 3.45 8.87
CA LEU A 559 23.90 2.32 8.44
C LEU A 559 22.68 2.11 9.37
N HIS A 560 22.91 2.12 10.68
CA HIS A 560 21.87 1.89 11.68
C HIS A 560 20.87 3.06 11.73
N ALA A 561 21.35 4.30 11.61
CA ALA A 561 20.50 5.48 11.50
C ALA A 561 19.64 5.44 10.23
N MET A 562 20.25 5.14 9.08
CA MET A 562 19.54 5.00 7.79
C MET A 562 18.40 3.98 7.90
N ILE A 563 18.67 2.77 8.42
CA ILE A 563 17.65 1.73 8.54
C ILE A 563 16.56 2.13 9.55
N SER A 564 16.93 2.75 10.66
CA SER A 564 15.96 3.24 11.65
C SER A 564 15.03 4.31 11.09
N ASP A 565 15.54 5.16 10.20
CA ASP A 565 14.78 6.22 9.56
C ASP A 565 13.90 5.68 8.43
N VAL A 566 14.43 4.80 7.58
CA VAL A 566 13.63 4.06 6.59
C VAL A 566 12.48 3.32 7.27
N TRP A 567 12.75 2.62 8.38
CA TRP A 567 11.72 1.91 9.12
C TRP A 567 10.64 2.84 9.67
N ALA A 568 11.03 3.95 10.30
CA ALA A 568 10.07 4.92 10.85
C ALA A 568 9.19 5.55 9.76
N LEU A 569 9.80 5.98 8.65
CA LEU A 569 9.09 6.51 7.49
C LEU A 569 8.13 5.49 6.89
N THR A 570 8.57 4.23 6.76
CA THR A 570 7.72 3.17 6.21
C THR A 570 6.52 2.88 7.11
N ILE A 571 6.70 2.76 8.42
CA ILE A 571 5.58 2.53 9.35
C ILE A 571 4.63 3.74 9.39
N ALA A 572 5.16 4.96 9.37
CA ALA A 572 4.35 6.17 9.28
C ALA A 572 3.56 6.23 7.95
N TYR A 573 4.16 5.83 6.83
CA TYR A 573 3.47 5.69 5.55
C TYR A 573 2.31 4.66 5.64
N GLN A 574 2.54 3.49 6.23
CA GLN A 574 1.47 2.48 6.38
C GLN A 574 0.32 2.97 7.26
N ALA A 575 0.59 3.79 8.28
CA ALA A 575 -0.42 4.33 9.19
C ALA A 575 -1.21 5.52 8.61
N THR A 576 -0.57 6.35 7.78
CA THR A 576 -1.16 7.62 7.33
C THR A 576 -1.53 7.64 5.85
N GLY A 577 -1.03 6.70 5.07
CA GLY A 577 -1.10 6.74 3.60
C GLY A 577 -0.36 7.94 2.98
N PHE A 578 0.46 8.67 3.74
CA PHE A 578 1.10 9.91 3.29
C PHE A 578 2.38 9.60 2.50
N GLU A 579 2.28 9.68 1.17
CA GLU A 579 3.36 9.33 0.23
C GLU A 579 4.71 10.03 0.46
N PRO A 580 4.78 11.28 0.97
CA PRO A 580 6.08 11.90 1.28
C PRO A 580 6.94 11.12 2.27
N TYR A 581 6.35 10.36 3.19
CA TYR A 581 7.13 9.45 4.03
C TYR A 581 7.77 8.34 3.20
N ALA A 582 7.01 7.70 2.32
CA ALA A 582 7.50 6.65 1.43
C ALA A 582 8.58 7.19 0.49
N LEU A 583 8.35 8.36 -0.13
CA LEU A 583 9.29 9.00 -1.05
C LEU A 583 10.64 9.31 -0.37
N PHE A 584 10.61 9.80 0.87
CA PHE A 584 11.85 10.07 1.57
C PHE A 584 12.58 8.78 1.98
N ALA A 585 11.84 7.72 2.36
CA ALA A 585 12.43 6.40 2.60
C ALA A 585 13.11 5.84 1.34
N GLN A 586 12.45 5.96 0.19
CA GLN A 586 12.99 5.57 -1.13
C GLN A 586 14.27 6.36 -1.44
N ARG A 587 14.31 7.66 -1.15
CA ARG A 587 15.51 8.48 -1.30
C ARG A 587 16.66 7.97 -0.43
N LEU A 588 16.42 7.63 0.84
CA LEU A 588 17.46 7.05 1.71
C LEU A 588 18.00 5.73 1.15
N ILE A 589 17.11 4.87 0.64
CA ILE A 589 17.47 3.61 -0.01
C ILE A 589 18.31 3.87 -1.27
N HIS A 590 17.91 4.83 -2.11
CA HIS A 590 18.64 5.19 -3.32
C HIS A 590 20.08 5.61 -3.01
N PHE A 591 20.27 6.59 -2.11
CA PHE A 591 21.60 7.11 -1.76
C PHE A 591 22.51 6.04 -1.12
N TRP A 592 21.94 5.13 -0.34
CA TRP A 592 22.72 4.08 0.32
C TRP A 592 23.07 2.92 -0.60
N PHE A 593 22.18 2.50 -1.52
CA PHE A 593 22.36 1.26 -2.28
C PHE A 593 22.60 1.46 -3.78
N LEU A 594 22.03 2.51 -4.38
CA LEU A 594 21.90 2.62 -5.84
C LEU A 594 22.74 3.74 -6.45
N ASP A 595 22.96 4.84 -5.72
CA ASP A 595 23.72 5.98 -6.22
C ASP A 595 25.13 5.55 -6.66
N GLU A 596 25.53 5.96 -7.87
CA GLU A 596 26.79 5.51 -8.46
C GLU A 596 28.02 6.04 -7.71
N SER A 597 27.91 7.19 -7.07
CA SER A 597 29.00 7.86 -6.36
C SER A 597 29.02 7.53 -4.86
N SER A 598 27.85 7.27 -4.27
CA SER A 598 27.68 7.17 -2.81
C SER A 598 27.15 5.81 -2.34
N GLY A 599 26.65 4.97 -3.24
CA GLY A 599 26.02 3.70 -2.90
C GLY A 599 27.03 2.64 -2.44
N MET A 600 26.78 2.04 -1.27
CA MET A 600 27.57 0.97 -0.67
C MET A 600 27.78 -0.20 -1.65
N LEU A 601 29.00 -0.71 -1.74
CA LEU A 601 29.28 -1.94 -2.49
C LEU A 601 28.62 -3.16 -1.80
N PRO A 602 28.13 -4.16 -2.56
CA PRO A 602 27.43 -5.31 -1.99
C PRO A 602 28.38 -6.34 -1.36
N ASP A 603 29.23 -5.91 -0.43
CA ASP A 603 30.16 -6.73 0.34
C ASP A 603 30.51 -6.12 1.71
N LEU A 604 31.17 -6.92 2.57
CA LEU A 604 31.70 -6.48 3.87
C LEU A 604 33.17 -6.88 4.00
N ASN A 605 33.97 -6.62 2.95
CA ASN A 605 35.38 -6.97 2.94
C ASN A 605 36.17 -6.31 4.08
N HIS A 606 35.75 -5.11 4.51
CA HIS A 606 36.42 -4.32 5.53
C HIS A 606 35.61 -4.11 6.83
N ALA A 607 34.64 -5.00 7.09
CA ALA A 607 33.85 -4.93 8.31
C ALA A 607 34.61 -5.48 9.52
N GLN A 608 34.45 -4.78 10.64
CA GLN A 608 35.11 -5.01 11.92
C GLN A 608 36.61 -5.28 11.81
N ALA A 609 37.29 -4.47 11.00
CA ALA A 609 38.74 -4.38 10.96
C ALA A 609 39.33 -4.23 12.37
N ILE A 610 40.55 -4.70 12.54
CA ILE A 610 41.32 -4.54 13.77
C ILE A 610 42.65 -3.90 13.40
N PRO A 611 42.87 -2.63 13.77
CA PRO A 611 44.11 -1.93 13.43
C PRO A 611 45.35 -2.71 13.86
N GLY A 612 46.27 -2.91 12.92
CA GLY A 612 47.50 -3.69 13.11
C GLY A 612 47.33 -5.22 13.05
N ILE A 613 46.13 -5.75 12.77
CA ILE A 613 45.87 -7.19 12.72
C ILE A 613 45.18 -7.63 11.42
N THR A 614 44.04 -7.03 11.08
CA THR A 614 43.27 -7.40 9.88
C THR A 614 42.46 -6.23 9.35
N GLU A 615 42.31 -6.15 8.04
CA GLU A 615 41.52 -5.12 7.36
C GLU A 615 40.02 -5.41 7.34
N GLY A 616 39.61 -6.63 7.72
CA GLY A 616 38.21 -7.06 7.87
C GLY A 616 38.13 -8.53 8.28
N ARG A 617 36.95 -9.01 8.70
CA ARG A 617 36.77 -10.39 9.20
C ARG A 617 35.31 -10.84 9.21
N GLY A 618 35.09 -12.16 9.33
CA GLY A 618 33.75 -12.76 9.37
C GLY A 618 32.82 -12.14 10.40
N THR A 619 33.30 -11.91 11.63
CA THR A 619 32.48 -11.32 12.72
C THR A 619 31.91 -9.94 12.41
N GLY A 620 32.41 -9.26 11.38
CA GLY A 620 31.87 -7.99 10.90
C GLY A 620 30.52 -8.10 10.21
N ILE A 621 30.13 -9.29 9.77
CA ILE A 621 28.84 -9.52 9.09
C ILE A 621 27.65 -9.12 9.97
N ILE A 622 27.77 -9.33 11.29
CA ILE A 622 26.74 -8.93 12.26
C ILE A 622 26.42 -7.42 12.23
N ASP A 623 27.30 -6.56 11.71
CA ASP A 623 27.02 -5.13 11.59
C ASP A 623 25.81 -4.85 10.68
N THR A 624 25.54 -5.76 9.72
CA THR A 624 24.44 -5.70 8.75
C THR A 624 23.24 -6.57 9.10
N LEU A 625 23.18 -7.16 10.31
CA LEU A 625 22.03 -7.94 10.74
C LEU A 625 20.71 -7.13 10.69
N VAL A 626 20.81 -5.81 10.83
CA VAL A 626 19.72 -4.83 10.64
C VAL A 626 19.07 -4.89 9.23
N PHE A 627 19.70 -5.54 8.25
CA PHE A 627 19.05 -5.81 6.96
C PHE A 627 17.82 -6.74 7.08
N VAL A 628 17.71 -7.53 8.15
CA VAL A 628 16.54 -8.36 8.40
C VAL A 628 15.29 -7.49 8.65
N ASP A 629 15.44 -6.33 9.28
CA ASP A 629 14.34 -5.37 9.46
C ASP A 629 14.09 -4.58 8.17
N LEU A 630 15.18 -4.24 7.45
CA LEU A 630 15.09 -3.51 6.19
C LEU A 630 14.28 -4.27 5.14
N VAL A 631 14.44 -5.60 5.01
CA VAL A 631 13.69 -6.34 3.97
C VAL A 631 12.17 -6.29 4.17
N ASP A 632 11.68 -6.22 5.42
CA ASP A 632 10.26 -5.99 5.70
C ASP A 632 9.84 -4.56 5.36
N ALA A 633 10.68 -3.57 5.67
CA ALA A 633 10.44 -2.19 5.27
C ALA A 633 10.40 -2.04 3.74
N LEU A 634 11.30 -2.70 3.01
CA LEU A 634 11.31 -2.73 1.55
C LEU A 634 10.02 -3.35 1.02
N ARG A 635 9.56 -4.50 1.54
CA ARG A 635 8.27 -5.10 1.15
C ARG A 635 7.13 -4.11 1.34
N LEU A 636 7.00 -3.49 2.51
CA LEU A 636 5.94 -2.53 2.80
C LEU A 636 5.98 -1.30 1.86
N LEU A 637 7.17 -0.83 1.47
CA LEU A 637 7.35 0.27 0.53
C LEU A 637 6.97 -0.09 -0.91
N GLU A 638 6.97 -1.38 -1.30
CA GLU A 638 6.54 -1.83 -2.65
C GLU A 638 5.10 -1.37 -2.96
N ASN A 639 4.28 -1.09 -1.93
CA ASN A 639 2.92 -0.56 -2.08
C ASN A 639 2.85 0.97 -2.33
N SER A 640 3.96 1.71 -2.30
CA SER A 640 3.97 3.15 -2.65
C SER A 640 3.64 3.36 -4.13
N TYR A 641 2.82 4.38 -4.40
CA TYR A 641 2.50 4.77 -5.77
C TYR A 641 3.71 5.29 -6.54
N THR A 642 4.72 5.81 -5.85
CA THR A 642 5.81 6.56 -6.50
C THR A 642 7.13 5.80 -6.59
N TRP A 643 7.28 4.65 -5.92
CA TRP A 643 8.55 3.91 -5.97
C TRP A 643 8.75 3.26 -7.34
N PRO A 644 9.78 3.65 -8.13
CA PRO A 644 9.98 3.10 -9.47
C PRO A 644 10.32 1.61 -9.41
N LEU A 645 9.68 0.80 -10.26
CA LEU A 645 9.96 -0.63 -10.35
C LEU A 645 11.44 -0.91 -10.69
N SER A 646 12.07 -0.05 -11.49
CA SER A 646 13.51 -0.13 -11.81
C SER A 646 14.39 -0.07 -10.56
N GLU A 647 14.08 0.82 -9.61
CA GLU A 647 14.81 0.92 -8.34
C GLU A 647 14.52 -0.28 -7.44
N GLN A 648 13.26 -0.71 -7.34
CA GLN A 648 12.91 -1.93 -6.59
C GLN A 648 13.71 -3.15 -7.09
N VAL A 649 13.81 -3.30 -8.42
CA VAL A 649 14.62 -4.35 -9.05
C VAL A 649 16.10 -4.13 -8.77
N ALA A 650 16.61 -2.90 -8.87
CA ALA A 650 18.02 -2.60 -8.62
C ALA A 650 18.43 -2.92 -7.17
N VAL A 651 17.57 -2.64 -6.18
CA VAL A 651 17.78 -3.04 -4.78
C VAL A 651 17.82 -4.56 -4.65
N LYS A 652 16.90 -5.29 -5.29
CA LYS A 652 16.93 -6.77 -5.31
C LYS A 652 18.23 -7.30 -5.94
N VAL A 653 18.70 -6.69 -7.02
CA VAL A 653 19.99 -7.04 -7.64
C VAL A 653 21.16 -6.78 -6.69
N TRP A 654 21.14 -5.69 -5.93
CA TRP A 654 22.14 -5.41 -4.91
C TRP A 654 22.16 -6.51 -3.84
N PHE A 655 21.00 -6.88 -3.30
CA PHE A 655 20.87 -7.95 -2.31
C PHE A 655 21.28 -9.32 -2.86
N ASP A 656 21.00 -9.63 -4.13
CA ASP A 656 21.44 -10.88 -4.75
C ASP A 656 22.98 -10.96 -4.88
N LYS A 657 23.62 -9.84 -5.26
CA LYS A 657 25.08 -9.73 -5.27
C LYS A 657 25.67 -9.89 -3.87
N PHE A 658 25.08 -9.23 -2.88
CA PHE A 658 25.51 -9.31 -1.48
C PHE A 658 25.33 -10.72 -0.91
N LEU A 659 24.19 -11.37 -1.19
CA LEU A 659 23.93 -12.75 -0.79
C LEU A 659 24.93 -13.73 -1.42
N ASN A 660 25.30 -13.51 -2.69
CA ASN A 660 26.34 -14.28 -3.37
C ASN A 660 27.72 -14.07 -2.73
N TRP A 661 28.08 -12.83 -2.38
CA TRP A 661 29.31 -12.53 -1.63
C TRP A 661 29.29 -13.23 -0.26
N LEU A 662 28.21 -13.06 0.50
CA LEU A 662 28.01 -13.65 1.83
C LEU A 662 28.20 -15.16 1.82
N SER A 663 27.76 -15.83 0.74
CA SER A 663 27.81 -17.29 0.61
C SER A 663 29.16 -17.84 0.14
N LYS A 664 30.01 -17.03 -0.51
CA LYS A 664 31.22 -17.50 -1.22
C LYS A 664 32.51 -16.89 -0.71
N HIS A 665 32.48 -15.69 -0.15
CA HIS A 665 33.67 -15.00 0.31
C HIS A 665 34.22 -15.66 1.59
N PRO A 666 35.55 -15.73 1.80
CA PRO A 666 36.13 -16.32 3.00
C PRO A 666 35.58 -15.77 4.33
N ASN A 667 35.35 -14.45 4.42
CA ASN A 667 34.74 -13.84 5.62
C ASN A 667 33.29 -14.35 5.84
N GLY A 668 32.51 -14.50 4.76
CA GLY A 668 31.16 -15.06 4.81
C GLY A 668 31.15 -16.52 5.26
N ILE A 669 32.07 -17.32 4.72
CA ILE A 669 32.25 -18.71 5.12
C ILE A 669 32.69 -18.81 6.59
N ASP A 670 33.62 -17.97 7.04
CA ASP A 670 34.09 -17.94 8.43
C ASP A 670 32.93 -17.69 9.41
N GLU A 671 32.12 -16.65 9.16
CA GLU A 671 30.97 -16.33 10.00
C GLU A 671 29.90 -17.43 9.98
N ARG A 672 29.62 -18.01 8.80
CA ARG A 672 28.72 -19.17 8.70
C ARG A 672 29.20 -20.34 9.54
N MET A 673 30.51 -20.52 9.69
CA MET A 673 31.10 -21.62 10.48
C MET A 673 31.22 -21.28 11.97
N ALA A 674 30.86 -20.07 12.40
CA ALA A 674 30.86 -19.68 13.80
C ALA A 674 29.93 -20.60 14.62
N LYS A 675 30.39 -20.98 15.81
CA LYS A 675 29.73 -21.98 16.67
C LYS A 675 28.76 -21.36 17.68
N ASN A 676 28.78 -20.05 17.82
CA ASN A 676 28.01 -19.26 18.77
C ASN A 676 26.95 -18.41 18.02
N ASN A 677 26.39 -17.41 18.70
CA ASN A 677 25.37 -16.51 18.16
C ASN A 677 25.66 -15.91 16.78
N HIS A 678 26.93 -15.71 16.40
CA HIS A 678 27.31 -15.21 15.08
C HIS A 678 26.85 -16.14 13.94
N GLY A 679 26.95 -17.47 14.13
CA GLY A 679 26.51 -18.44 13.13
C GLY A 679 24.98 -18.45 12.97
N THR A 680 24.24 -18.19 14.05
CA THR A 680 22.78 -18.05 14.04
C THR A 680 22.37 -16.72 13.39
N ALA A 681 23.05 -15.63 13.71
CA ALA A 681 22.84 -14.32 13.10
C ALA A 681 23.10 -14.36 11.58
N TYR A 682 24.18 -15.03 11.15
CA TYR A 682 24.45 -15.28 9.74
C TYR A 682 23.28 -16.01 9.06
N ASP A 683 22.77 -17.10 9.67
CA ASP A 683 21.68 -17.88 9.08
C ASP A 683 20.37 -17.07 9.02
N LEU A 684 20.08 -16.25 10.04
CA LEU A 684 18.93 -15.33 10.04
C LEU A 684 19.04 -14.31 8.91
N GLN A 685 20.19 -13.64 8.79
CA GLN A 685 20.41 -12.67 7.72
C GLN A 685 20.30 -13.31 6.34
N GLN A 686 20.92 -14.49 6.15
CA GLN A 686 20.91 -15.20 4.88
C GLN A 686 19.49 -15.65 4.49
N ILE A 687 18.72 -16.21 5.43
CA ILE A 687 17.37 -16.70 5.13
C ILE A 687 16.38 -15.55 4.90
N ALA A 688 16.51 -14.43 5.62
CA ALA A 688 15.66 -13.25 5.41
C ALA A 688 15.87 -12.65 4.02
N ILE A 689 17.13 -12.49 3.58
CA ILE A 689 17.45 -12.00 2.24
C ILE A 689 17.04 -13.03 1.16
N ALA A 690 17.26 -14.33 1.40
CA ALA A 690 16.80 -15.38 0.49
C ALA A 690 15.28 -15.35 0.31
N ASN A 691 14.51 -15.13 1.39
CA ASN A 691 13.06 -14.99 1.35
C ASN A 691 12.64 -13.72 0.57
N TYR A 692 13.29 -12.58 0.84
CA TYR A 692 13.06 -11.33 0.10
C TYR A 692 13.28 -11.49 -1.41
N LEU A 693 14.34 -12.20 -1.81
CA LEU A 693 14.69 -12.47 -3.21
C LEU A 693 13.93 -13.65 -3.84
N GLY A 694 13.07 -14.35 -3.10
CA GLY A 694 12.34 -15.52 -3.59
C GLY A 694 13.21 -16.76 -3.86
N LYS A 695 14.39 -16.87 -3.23
CA LYS A 695 15.34 -18.00 -3.38
C LYS A 695 14.91 -19.19 -2.53
N HIS A 696 13.84 -19.87 -2.95
CA HIS A 696 13.19 -20.92 -2.16
C HIS A 696 14.13 -22.05 -1.74
N ASP A 697 14.88 -22.64 -2.68
CA ASP A 697 15.79 -23.76 -2.40
C ASP A 697 16.88 -23.41 -1.39
N LEU A 698 17.42 -22.18 -1.47
CA LEU A 698 18.42 -21.71 -0.53
C LEU A 698 17.83 -21.56 0.87
N ALA A 699 16.60 -21.03 0.99
CA ALA A 699 15.94 -20.91 2.28
C ALA A 699 15.73 -22.28 2.94
N VAL A 700 15.26 -23.28 2.17
CA VAL A 700 15.12 -24.67 2.66
C VAL A 700 16.46 -25.25 3.13
N GLN A 701 17.55 -25.03 2.39
CA GLN A 701 18.89 -25.48 2.80
C GLN A 701 19.35 -24.82 4.11
N ILE A 702 19.03 -23.54 4.31
CA ILE A 702 19.38 -22.83 5.55
C ILE A 702 18.57 -23.38 6.72
N ILE A 703 17.27 -23.62 6.54
CA ILE A 703 16.40 -24.21 7.58
C ILE A 703 16.94 -25.57 8.01
N GLU A 704 17.35 -26.41 7.07
CA GLU A 704 17.91 -27.72 7.38
C GLU A 704 19.26 -27.61 8.11
N ARG A 705 20.12 -26.65 7.72
CA ARG A 705 21.36 -26.35 8.47
C ARG A 705 21.05 -25.88 9.90
N VAL A 706 20.02 -25.07 10.09
CA VAL A 706 19.60 -24.63 11.44
C VAL A 706 19.17 -25.82 12.29
N LYS A 707 18.35 -26.73 11.73
CA LYS A 707 17.89 -27.95 12.40
C LYS A 707 19.06 -28.87 12.79
N THR A 708 19.98 -29.11 11.87
CA THR A 708 21.01 -30.16 12.02
C THR A 708 22.34 -29.66 12.58
N GLU A 709 22.67 -28.37 12.40
CA GLU A 709 23.97 -27.82 12.75
C GLU A 709 23.93 -26.65 13.74
N ARG A 710 22.78 -26.01 13.97
CA ARG A 710 22.66 -24.93 14.97
C ARG A 710 22.02 -25.42 16.25
N ILE A 711 20.75 -25.81 16.20
CA ILE A 711 19.97 -26.22 17.38
C ILE A 711 20.72 -27.27 18.23
N PRO A 712 21.12 -28.44 17.70
CA PRO A 712 21.78 -29.48 18.50
C PRO A 712 23.20 -29.12 18.96
N LYS A 713 23.86 -28.15 18.33
CA LYS A 713 25.26 -27.80 18.65
C LYS A 713 25.36 -26.59 19.58
N GLN A 714 24.35 -25.72 19.60
CA GLN A 714 24.34 -24.51 20.42
C GLN A 714 23.48 -24.64 21.68
N ILE A 715 22.48 -25.52 21.68
CA ILE A 715 21.50 -25.65 22.77
C ILE A 715 21.65 -27.03 23.41
N THR A 716 21.75 -27.09 24.73
CA THR A 716 21.70 -28.37 25.46
C THR A 716 20.26 -28.89 25.56
N PRO A 717 20.04 -30.18 25.87
CA PRO A 717 18.68 -30.70 26.04
C PRO A 717 17.85 -29.94 27.08
N GLU A 718 18.51 -29.42 28.12
CA GLU A 718 17.92 -28.60 29.19
C GLU A 718 17.69 -27.14 28.77
N GLY A 719 18.17 -26.73 27.59
CA GLY A 719 17.96 -25.39 27.04
C GLY A 719 19.10 -24.39 27.25
N LEU A 720 20.17 -24.78 27.96
CA LEU A 720 21.32 -23.90 28.15
C LEU A 720 22.03 -23.64 26.82
N GLN A 721 22.54 -22.42 26.61
CA GLN A 721 23.37 -22.04 25.48
C GLN A 721 24.83 -21.85 25.93
N PRO A 722 25.69 -22.88 25.91
CA PRO A 722 26.94 -22.86 26.69
C PRO A 722 27.95 -21.79 26.27
N LEU A 723 28.07 -21.53 24.96
CA LEU A 723 29.02 -20.54 24.44
C LEU A 723 28.58 -19.10 24.74
N GLU A 724 27.28 -18.86 24.81
CA GLU A 724 26.71 -17.56 25.17
C GLU A 724 26.78 -17.34 26.68
N PHE A 725 26.46 -18.38 27.44
CA PHE A 725 26.49 -18.35 28.91
C PHE A 725 27.90 -18.06 29.46
N ALA A 726 28.95 -18.49 28.75
CA ALA A 726 30.34 -18.25 29.14
C ALA A 726 30.81 -16.78 29.01
N ARG A 727 30.03 -15.91 28.36
CA ARG A 727 30.42 -14.53 28.05
C ARG A 727 30.26 -13.59 29.25
N THR A 728 30.92 -12.44 29.19
CA THR A 728 30.81 -11.37 30.20
C THR A 728 29.44 -10.68 30.19
N ARG A 729 28.70 -10.78 29.08
CA ARG A 729 27.30 -10.31 28.89
C ARG A 729 26.37 -11.49 28.61
N SER A 730 26.44 -12.54 29.43
CA SER A 730 25.79 -13.84 29.19
C SER A 730 24.27 -13.75 29.02
N TRP A 731 23.59 -12.90 29.78
CA TRP A 731 22.14 -12.71 29.63
C TRP A 731 21.80 -12.11 28.27
N SER A 732 22.51 -11.03 27.88
CA SER A 732 22.33 -10.42 26.56
C SER A 732 22.59 -11.43 25.43
N TYR A 733 23.70 -12.17 25.48
CA TYR A 733 24.03 -13.11 24.41
C TYR A 733 23.05 -14.29 24.31
N CYS A 734 22.60 -14.86 25.43
CA CYS A 734 21.62 -15.94 25.39
C CYS A 734 20.25 -15.48 24.87
N THR A 735 19.81 -14.28 25.25
CA THR A 735 18.51 -13.73 24.81
C THR A 735 18.56 -13.25 23.36
N GLU A 736 19.65 -12.61 22.92
CA GLU A 736 19.89 -12.20 21.53
C GLU A 736 19.91 -13.41 20.58
N ASN A 737 20.67 -14.46 20.91
CA ASN A 737 20.71 -15.67 20.09
C ASN A 737 19.34 -16.36 20.00
N MET A 738 18.55 -16.32 21.09
CA MET A 738 17.19 -16.85 21.10
C MET A 738 16.21 -16.02 20.27
N GLU A 739 16.37 -14.69 20.24
CA GLU A 739 15.64 -13.83 19.31
C GLU A 739 15.95 -14.21 17.86
N HIS A 740 17.22 -14.46 17.52
CA HIS A 740 17.60 -14.87 16.18
C HIS A 740 16.93 -16.19 15.78
N PHE A 741 16.99 -17.21 16.63
CA PHE A 741 16.31 -18.49 16.39
C PHE A 741 14.80 -18.33 16.24
N SER A 742 14.18 -17.45 17.02
CA SER A 742 12.74 -17.22 16.97
C SER A 742 12.31 -16.58 15.65
N ARG A 743 13.09 -15.63 15.13
CA ARG A 743 12.86 -15.03 13.82
C ARG A 743 13.10 -16.03 12.68
N ILE A 744 14.13 -16.87 12.77
CA ILE A 744 14.33 -17.98 11.83
C ILE A 744 13.12 -18.91 11.86
N ALA A 745 12.58 -19.25 13.03
CA ALA A 745 11.40 -20.11 13.17
C ALA A 745 10.15 -19.51 12.49
N VAL A 746 9.95 -18.18 12.58
CA VAL A 746 8.89 -17.47 11.84
C VAL A 746 9.08 -17.61 10.34
N ILE A 747 10.30 -17.41 9.84
CA ILE A 747 10.60 -17.54 8.40
C ILE A 747 10.42 -18.99 7.95
N ALA A 748 10.93 -19.97 8.72
CA ALA A 748 10.87 -21.40 8.41
C ALA A 748 9.43 -21.92 8.24
N ARG A 749 8.48 -21.40 9.02
CA ARG A 749 7.06 -21.77 8.88
C ARG A 749 6.49 -21.43 7.51
N LYS A 750 6.98 -20.38 6.85
CA LYS A 750 6.59 -20.04 5.47
C LYS A 750 7.02 -21.09 4.45
N TYR A 751 7.95 -21.96 4.83
CA TYR A 751 8.45 -23.09 4.05
C TYR A 751 7.91 -24.44 4.58
N GLY A 752 6.88 -24.42 5.44
CA GLY A 752 6.24 -25.61 5.98
C GLY A 752 6.97 -26.26 7.16
N GLU A 753 8.00 -25.62 7.73
CA GLU A 753 8.81 -26.17 8.80
C GLU A 753 8.52 -25.48 10.14
N SER A 754 8.18 -26.25 11.18
CA SER A 754 7.97 -25.71 12.53
C SER A 754 9.18 -25.99 13.43
N LEU A 755 10.07 -25.00 13.56
CA LEU A 755 11.28 -25.14 14.38
C LEU A 755 11.00 -25.13 15.90
N PHE A 756 9.88 -24.57 16.35
CA PHE A 756 9.49 -24.65 17.76
C PHE A 756 9.07 -26.06 18.17
N ASP A 757 8.51 -26.84 17.23
CA ASP A 757 8.10 -28.23 17.48
C ASP A 757 9.24 -29.24 17.19
N TYR A 758 10.34 -28.77 16.58
CA TYR A 758 11.49 -29.60 16.25
C TYR A 758 12.27 -30.02 17.50
N ARG A 759 12.66 -31.30 17.53
CA ARG A 759 13.57 -31.88 18.52
C ARG A 759 14.69 -32.63 17.80
N SER A 760 15.93 -32.30 18.11
CA SER A 760 17.10 -33.01 17.58
C SER A 760 17.32 -34.36 18.25
N GLU A 761 18.17 -35.20 17.66
CA GLU A 761 18.52 -36.52 18.19
C GLU A 761 19.10 -36.48 19.61
N ASN A 762 19.89 -35.44 19.93
CA ASN A 762 20.43 -35.24 21.28
C ASN A 762 19.41 -34.65 22.27
N GLY A 763 18.18 -34.34 21.84
CA GLY A 763 17.11 -33.81 22.68
C GLY A 763 17.00 -32.29 22.75
N ALA A 764 17.92 -31.55 22.12
CA ALA A 764 17.87 -30.10 22.03
C ALA A 764 16.66 -29.64 21.20
N ASN A 765 16.06 -28.51 21.61
CA ASN A 765 14.91 -27.90 20.93
C ASN A 765 14.81 -26.43 21.36
N LEU A 766 14.10 -25.61 20.58
CA LEU A 766 13.97 -24.18 20.88
C LEU A 766 13.15 -23.91 22.15
N LEU A 767 12.11 -24.72 22.39
CA LEU A 767 11.25 -24.54 23.56
C LEU A 767 11.99 -24.79 24.88
N SER A 768 12.96 -25.71 24.95
CA SER A 768 13.77 -25.87 26.16
C SER A 768 14.66 -24.65 26.41
N ALA A 769 15.25 -24.06 25.37
CA ALA A 769 16.02 -22.82 25.52
C ALA A 769 15.16 -21.65 26.00
N ILE A 770 13.95 -21.52 25.47
CA ILE A 770 12.98 -20.52 25.94
C ILE A 770 12.60 -20.79 27.41
N ASN A 771 12.27 -22.03 27.77
CA ASN A 771 11.93 -22.41 29.14
C ASN A 771 13.09 -22.23 30.12
N TYR A 772 14.34 -22.28 29.64
CA TYR A 772 15.52 -21.95 30.43
C TYR A 772 15.61 -20.45 30.73
N LEU A 773 15.19 -19.58 29.79
CA LEU A 773 15.29 -18.13 29.89
C LEU A 773 14.09 -17.47 30.58
N LEU A 774 12.85 -17.92 30.31
CA LEU A 774 11.62 -17.30 30.79
C LEU A 774 11.55 -17.08 32.32
N PRO A 775 12.01 -18.02 33.18
CA PRO A 775 11.98 -17.82 34.63
C PRO A 775 12.81 -16.61 35.11
N HIS A 776 13.72 -16.12 34.26
CA HIS A 776 14.58 -14.98 34.54
C HIS A 776 14.09 -13.68 33.91
N ALA A 777 13.08 -13.72 33.03
CA ALA A 777 12.77 -12.61 32.13
C ALA A 777 12.18 -11.37 32.83
N CYS A 778 11.42 -11.53 33.93
CA CYS A 778 10.87 -10.38 34.67
C CYS A 778 11.93 -9.61 35.46
N ASP A 779 12.88 -10.32 36.08
CA ASP A 779 13.97 -9.75 36.88
C ASP A 779 15.25 -10.61 36.75
N PRO A 780 15.99 -10.43 35.63
CA PRO A 780 17.17 -11.23 35.38
C PRO A 780 18.30 -10.86 36.35
N LYS A 781 18.31 -9.64 36.89
CA LYS A 781 19.31 -9.19 37.87
C LYS A 781 19.23 -9.99 39.18
N ALA A 782 18.02 -10.32 39.64
CA ALA A 782 17.86 -11.11 40.86
C ALA A 782 18.09 -12.62 40.64
N THR A 783 17.80 -13.13 39.44
CA THR A 783 17.61 -14.57 39.22
C THR A 783 18.70 -15.22 38.36
N TRP A 784 19.29 -14.50 37.40
CA TRP A 784 20.29 -15.03 36.47
C TRP A 784 21.63 -15.31 37.18
N LYS A 785 22.26 -16.45 36.88
CA LYS A 785 23.52 -16.88 37.51
C LYS A 785 24.77 -16.60 36.67
N GLY A 786 24.60 -16.27 35.39
CA GLY A 786 25.71 -15.93 34.51
C GLY A 786 26.21 -14.50 34.73
N LYS A 787 27.34 -14.15 34.10
CA LYS A 787 27.91 -12.79 34.17
C LYS A 787 27.10 -11.81 33.32
N GLN A 788 26.86 -10.61 33.83
CA GLN A 788 26.32 -9.49 33.07
C GLN A 788 27.02 -8.22 33.53
N VAL A 789 28.07 -7.81 32.81
CA VAL A 789 28.92 -6.65 33.16
C VAL A 789 28.37 -5.31 32.65
N THR A 790 27.30 -5.35 31.85
CA THR A 790 26.59 -4.18 31.32
C THR A 790 25.18 -4.10 31.92
N GLU A 791 24.39 -3.12 31.51
CA GLU A 791 22.98 -3.05 31.85
C GLU A 791 22.21 -4.31 31.44
N TRP A 792 21.13 -4.58 32.17
CA TRP A 792 20.25 -5.72 31.94
C TRP A 792 19.19 -5.32 30.91
N GLN A 793 19.17 -6.04 29.80
CA GLN A 793 18.39 -5.75 28.60
C GLN A 793 17.20 -6.70 28.51
N SER A 794 16.02 -6.17 28.17
CA SER A 794 14.79 -6.95 28.02
C SER A 794 14.36 -7.09 26.56
N GLU A 795 14.93 -6.31 25.64
CA GLU A 795 14.48 -6.20 24.25
C GLU A 795 14.44 -7.55 23.51
N TYR A 796 15.49 -8.37 23.63
CA TYR A 796 15.59 -9.64 22.89
C TYR A 796 14.65 -10.71 23.45
N ILE A 797 14.52 -10.80 24.77
CA ILE A 797 13.59 -11.75 25.40
C ILE A 797 12.14 -11.30 25.19
N TYR A 798 11.87 -9.99 25.18
CA TYR A 798 10.57 -9.43 24.85
C TYR A 798 10.17 -9.74 23.41
N ALA A 799 11.09 -9.58 22.44
CA ALA A 799 10.88 -9.95 21.05
C ALA A 799 10.62 -11.46 20.87
N THR A 800 11.41 -12.31 21.54
CA THR A 800 11.22 -13.77 21.57
C THR A 800 9.82 -14.12 22.06
N ALA A 801 9.41 -13.54 23.19
CA ALA A 801 8.12 -13.84 23.80
C ALA A 801 6.95 -13.30 22.94
N SER A 802 7.12 -12.14 22.31
CA SER A 802 6.18 -11.57 21.34
C SER A 802 5.97 -12.48 20.13
N ILE A 803 7.04 -13.03 19.56
CA ILE A 803 6.94 -14.01 18.47
C ILE A 803 6.22 -15.26 18.95
N LEU A 804 6.54 -15.75 20.14
CA LEU A 804 5.97 -17.00 20.65
C LEU A 804 4.47 -16.88 20.97
N SER A 805 3.98 -15.69 21.33
CA SER A 805 2.54 -15.47 21.53
C SER A 805 1.70 -15.70 20.27
N ARG A 806 2.31 -15.72 19.07
CA ARG A 806 1.64 -16.16 17.82
C ARG A 806 1.26 -17.64 17.84
N PHE A 807 1.94 -18.44 18.64
CA PHE A 807 1.96 -19.89 18.52
C PHE A 807 1.53 -20.61 19.79
N ILE A 808 1.54 -19.93 20.94
CA ILE A 808 1.18 -20.49 22.24
C ILE A 808 0.06 -19.65 22.85
N GLU A 809 -1.14 -20.23 22.94
CA GLU A 809 -2.26 -19.69 23.72
C GLU A 809 -2.25 -20.33 25.13
N ASN A 810 -1.70 -19.62 26.11
CA ASN A 810 -1.62 -20.06 27.50
C ASN A 810 -1.61 -18.88 28.47
N ASP A 811 -2.51 -18.86 29.45
CA ASP A 811 -2.64 -17.78 30.44
C ASP A 811 -1.36 -17.56 31.25
N ALA A 812 -0.67 -18.64 31.66
CA ALA A 812 0.57 -18.54 32.41
C ALA A 812 1.72 -17.96 31.56
N PHE A 813 1.73 -18.25 30.25
CA PHE A 813 2.69 -17.66 29.34
C PHE A 813 2.42 -16.17 29.10
N SER A 814 1.15 -15.79 28.97
CA SER A 814 0.72 -14.39 28.81
C SER A 814 1.10 -13.55 30.04
N GLN A 815 0.91 -14.08 31.25
CA GLN A 815 1.34 -13.43 32.49
C GLN A 815 2.86 -13.20 32.56
N ILE A 816 3.65 -14.12 32.01
CA ILE A 816 5.11 -13.95 31.91
C ILE A 816 5.45 -12.85 30.90
N ILE A 817 4.77 -12.77 29.76
CA ILE A 817 5.01 -11.66 28.81
C ILE A 817 4.75 -10.31 29.47
N ASP A 818 3.63 -10.20 30.20
CA ASP A 818 3.21 -8.95 30.83
C ASP A 818 4.16 -8.48 31.95
N CYS A 819 4.95 -9.38 32.56
CA CYS A 819 5.95 -9.01 33.56
C CYS A 819 7.28 -8.54 32.97
N ILE A 820 7.57 -8.85 31.69
CA ILE A 820 8.86 -8.49 31.08
C ILE A 820 8.88 -6.97 30.88
N PRO A 821 9.91 -6.26 31.37
CA PRO A 821 10.02 -4.82 31.15
C PRO A 821 9.93 -4.49 29.65
N ARG A 822 8.91 -3.71 29.26
CA ARG A 822 8.74 -3.30 27.86
C ARG A 822 9.89 -2.37 27.45
N PRO A 823 10.64 -2.65 26.36
CA PRO A 823 11.70 -1.77 25.90
C PRO A 823 11.15 -0.46 25.33
N HIS A 824 11.97 0.59 25.29
CA HIS A 824 11.57 1.91 24.76
C HIS A 824 11.09 1.84 23.30
N ASP A 825 11.77 1.04 22.47
CA ASP A 825 11.45 0.88 21.05
C ASP A 825 10.69 -0.43 20.79
N ALA A 826 9.75 -0.78 21.68
CA ALA A 826 9.01 -2.05 21.63
C ALA A 826 8.14 -2.23 20.39
N LEU A 827 7.87 -1.17 19.61
CA LEU A 827 6.93 -1.24 18.48
C LEU A 827 7.33 -2.34 17.49
N LEU A 828 8.60 -2.46 17.13
CA LEU A 828 9.06 -3.52 16.23
C LEU A 828 8.73 -4.93 16.75
N SER A 829 8.97 -5.17 18.04
CA SER A 829 8.60 -6.44 18.70
C SER A 829 7.09 -6.65 18.75
N GLU A 830 6.32 -5.60 18.96
CA GLU A 830 4.85 -5.63 18.99
C GLU A 830 4.24 -5.90 17.60
N LEU A 831 4.88 -5.42 16.53
CA LEU A 831 4.53 -5.77 15.13
C LEU A 831 4.89 -7.23 14.79
N MET A 832 5.77 -7.83 15.59
CA MET A 832 6.10 -9.24 15.53
C MET A 832 5.21 -10.12 16.44
N LYS A 833 4.21 -9.59 17.13
CA LYS A 833 3.16 -10.43 17.76
C LYS A 833 2.16 -10.90 16.71
#